data_AF-A0A6P1I381-F1
#
_entry.id   AF-A0A6P1I381-F1
#
_cell.length_a   1.000
_cell.length_b   1.000
_cell.length_c   1.000
_cell.angle_alpha   90.00
_cell.angle_beta   90.00
_cell.angle_gamma   90.00
#
_symmetry.space_group_name_H-M   'P 1'
#
loop_
_entity.id
_entity.type
_entity.pdbx_description
1 polymer ?
#
loop_
_entity_poly.entity_id
_entity_poly.type
_entity_poly.pdbx_seq_one_letter_code
_entity_poly.pdbx_strand_id
1 'polypeptide(L)'
;MHPGEWARRLVAEGHGYLADMEELVEYIGHPRLGYLADGRSVALDSLLAGRVLTHRLTDVEIASDILDAHPDLTPLLPFDDRDPAAGGLRILFRYLDDDVFDERGVDDPGWPTAAALLLGPDALAEFRAGDLVALTFVDGELRLSAAGAPPAPASDLIGALADLVPMDRPEPLDGIVWQLMADDRALFAVPTTPLGDLITNAGYVCDGDDIAVRGFDFAAHRGKEHLAAVAAAHHLTDDETEAVMSFMALIGTLERTPDDEREAAVDAVVASAGDRFAGLARPNAARAAFGEAYATLHAGTETLRLAAAVLRDRGPRRIAPTAHWLAGKAAELDGRTADAERHYERALAVDPNWDEALEALAGFASDRGDAVRAIGLLDRVEGADRESMYDLLQMFLPVDRPDLGRNDRCWCGSGRKYKACHLGKAEHPLEQRAGWLYQKAGSFAQGIAWRSLLLSLAQIRSAHDDHPFALYHALDDPLVADVALFECGAFERFVAERGVLLPADELLLAQQWLLTERSVHEVEAVRPGEGLTLRDVRTGDRLEVTERTASRQLRVGDFFCARVVPAGSTMQIFGGIEPIAPGQRGELIELLDSDATDPEDLVEFLSARFAPPRLVTADGHPMVACTAVFEVSDTAGIRRKLSRRFGAADKDRWTWTEDGSVLGALHLARDTEPWVLEVEAMNEPRFESLIDAVGAADPGARLREQTRTPAAELMAQAQDNGVLPAQPVDPEDPEIATALDEHIRGYEQQWLDEAIPALGGHTPRECAADPTRRDELARLLDSFPQQERPGAMSVRRLREALGL
;
A
#
# COMPACT_ATOMS: atom_id res chain seq x y z
N MET A 1 7.56 -31.40 4.58
CA MET A 1 7.18 -32.32 3.48
C MET A 1 7.81 -31.84 2.20
N HIS A 2 8.33 -32.70 1.33
CA HIS A 2 8.85 -32.23 0.05
C HIS A 2 7.71 -31.81 -0.90
N PRO A 3 7.92 -30.81 -1.79
CA PRO A 3 6.92 -30.31 -2.73
C PRO A 3 6.17 -31.41 -3.49
N GLY A 4 6.90 -32.35 -4.09
CA GLY A 4 6.28 -33.44 -4.85
C GLY A 4 5.50 -34.47 -4.02
N GLU A 5 5.74 -34.59 -2.71
CA GLU A 5 4.87 -35.40 -1.83
C GLU A 5 3.60 -34.63 -1.48
N TRP A 6 3.73 -33.33 -1.21
CA TRP A 6 2.60 -32.46 -0.89
C TRP A 6 1.64 -32.33 -2.08
N ALA A 7 2.16 -32.08 -3.28
CA ALA A 7 1.36 -32.05 -4.52
C ALA A 7 0.57 -33.35 -4.73
N ARG A 8 1.21 -34.51 -4.51
CA ARG A 8 0.53 -35.82 -4.61
C ARG A 8 -0.58 -36.00 -3.58
N ARG A 9 -0.45 -35.43 -2.36
CA ARG A 9 -1.53 -35.45 -1.36
C ARG A 9 -2.69 -34.54 -1.75
N LEU A 10 -2.41 -33.33 -2.24
CA LEU A 10 -3.45 -32.42 -2.74
C LEU A 10 -4.26 -33.06 -3.89
N VAL A 11 -3.58 -33.74 -4.81
CA VAL A 11 -4.25 -34.51 -5.88
C VAL A 11 -5.09 -35.65 -5.30
N ALA A 12 -4.57 -36.39 -4.31
CA ALA A 12 -5.30 -37.47 -3.66
C ALA A 12 -6.56 -36.99 -2.92
N GLU A 13 -6.57 -35.74 -2.46
CA GLU A 13 -7.71 -35.06 -1.83
C GLU A 13 -8.65 -34.37 -2.83
N GLY A 14 -8.30 -34.38 -4.13
CA GLY A 14 -9.16 -33.92 -5.21
C GLY A 14 -8.96 -32.46 -5.64
N HIS A 15 -7.84 -31.83 -5.27
CA HIS A 15 -7.59 -30.40 -5.52
C HIS A 15 -7.07 -30.04 -6.93
N GLY A 16 -6.92 -31.01 -7.84
CA GLY A 16 -6.52 -30.72 -9.23
C GLY A 16 -5.63 -31.79 -9.85
N TYR A 17 -4.94 -31.44 -10.93
CA TYR A 17 -3.95 -32.30 -11.58
C TYR A 17 -2.57 -32.13 -10.94
N LEU A 18 -1.72 -33.15 -11.07
CA LEU A 18 -0.40 -33.17 -10.42
C LEU A 18 0.50 -32.02 -10.87
N ALA A 19 0.53 -31.69 -12.17
CA ALA A 19 1.35 -30.59 -12.67
C ALA A 19 0.95 -29.25 -12.04
N ASP A 20 -0.35 -28.97 -11.96
CA ASP A 20 -0.88 -27.74 -11.35
C ASP A 20 -0.58 -27.68 -9.85
N MET A 21 -0.65 -28.82 -9.15
CA MET A 21 -0.33 -28.89 -7.72
C MET A 21 1.17 -28.85 -7.45
N GLU A 22 2.01 -29.36 -8.35
CA GLU A 22 3.47 -29.23 -8.28
C GLU A 22 3.88 -27.77 -8.42
N GLU A 23 3.33 -27.06 -9.42
CA GLU A 23 3.53 -25.62 -9.61
C GLU A 23 3.01 -24.82 -8.41
N LEU A 24 1.78 -25.09 -7.95
CA LEU A 24 1.20 -24.41 -6.79
C LEU A 24 2.09 -24.56 -5.55
N VAL A 25 2.50 -25.79 -5.24
CA VAL A 25 3.30 -26.06 -4.03
C VAL A 25 4.71 -25.46 -4.12
N GLU A 26 5.25 -25.33 -5.33
CA GLU A 26 6.55 -24.70 -5.55
C GLU A 26 6.52 -23.18 -5.33
N TYR A 27 5.38 -22.53 -5.62
CA TYR A 27 5.26 -21.06 -5.59
C TYR A 27 4.32 -20.50 -4.52
N ILE A 28 3.68 -21.34 -3.69
CA ILE A 28 2.72 -20.89 -2.68
C ILE A 28 3.42 -20.12 -1.55
N GLY A 29 3.16 -18.81 -1.47
CA GLY A 29 3.55 -17.99 -0.32
C GLY A 29 2.46 -17.99 0.75
N HIS A 30 2.79 -18.34 1.99
CA HIS A 30 1.87 -18.21 3.12
C HIS A 30 2.66 -17.87 4.40
N PRO A 31 2.24 -16.90 5.25
CA PRO A 31 2.99 -16.48 6.43
C PRO A 31 3.31 -17.59 7.42
N ARG A 32 2.44 -18.61 7.50
CA ARG A 32 2.65 -19.79 8.37
C ARG A 32 3.41 -20.95 7.71
N LEU A 33 3.91 -20.78 6.49
CA LEU A 33 4.65 -21.81 5.76
C LEU A 33 6.14 -21.47 5.74
N GLY A 34 6.96 -22.38 6.26
CA GLY A 34 8.42 -22.25 6.27
C GLY A 34 9.10 -23.22 5.31
N TYR A 35 10.27 -22.84 4.82
CA TYR A 35 11.08 -23.63 3.91
C TYR A 35 12.36 -24.05 4.61
N LEU A 36 12.58 -25.37 4.74
CA LEU A 36 13.76 -25.93 5.37
C LEU A 36 14.90 -26.06 4.35
N ALA A 37 16.14 -25.98 4.84
CA ALA A 37 17.34 -26.07 4.00
C ALA A 37 17.46 -27.37 3.18
N ASP A 38 16.83 -28.47 3.62
CA ASP A 38 16.80 -29.72 2.88
C ASP A 38 15.70 -29.80 1.79
N GLY A 39 14.96 -28.72 1.56
CA GLY A 39 13.90 -28.62 0.55
C GLY A 39 12.56 -29.20 1.00
N ARG A 40 12.34 -29.40 2.30
CA ARG A 40 11.02 -29.68 2.89
C ARG A 40 10.32 -28.38 3.29
N SER A 41 9.00 -28.32 3.12
CA SER A 41 8.16 -27.26 3.71
C SER A 41 7.64 -27.69 5.09
N VAL A 42 7.42 -26.73 5.99
CA VAL A 42 6.93 -26.98 7.36
C VAL A 42 5.84 -25.97 7.74
N ALA A 43 4.86 -26.40 8.52
CA ALA A 43 3.92 -25.50 9.16
C ALA A 43 4.62 -24.84 10.37
N LEU A 44 4.88 -23.54 10.28
CA LEU A 44 5.68 -22.81 11.24
C LEU A 44 4.99 -22.72 12.61
N ASP A 45 3.68 -22.60 12.64
CA ASP A 45 2.89 -22.55 13.87
C ASP A 45 3.11 -23.81 14.72
N SER A 46 3.20 -24.96 14.05
CA SER A 46 3.46 -26.26 14.66
C SER A 46 4.93 -26.45 15.04
N LEU A 47 5.87 -25.89 14.27
CA LEU A 47 7.31 -26.02 14.53
C LEU A 47 7.76 -25.14 15.71
N LEU A 48 7.22 -23.91 15.76
CA LEU A 48 7.58 -22.88 16.72
C LEU A 48 6.77 -22.98 18.03
N ALA A 49 5.66 -23.74 18.05
CA ALA A 49 4.89 -23.97 19.26
C ALA A 49 5.77 -24.44 20.43
N GLY A 50 5.83 -23.63 21.50
CA GLY A 50 6.61 -23.90 22.69
C GLY A 50 8.12 -23.68 22.55
N ARG A 51 8.59 -23.09 21.45
CA ARG A 51 9.98 -22.62 21.31
C ARG A 51 10.17 -21.30 22.06
N VAL A 52 11.36 -21.13 22.60
CA VAL A 52 11.79 -20.00 23.40
C VAL A 52 13.12 -19.48 22.86
N LEU A 53 13.10 -18.34 22.18
CA LEU A 53 14.32 -17.65 21.74
C LEU A 53 14.67 -16.55 22.72
N THR A 54 15.95 -16.44 23.04
CA THR A 54 16.46 -15.47 24.01
C THR A 54 17.25 -14.38 23.32
N HIS A 55 17.08 -13.15 23.78
CA HIS A 55 17.77 -11.98 23.24
C HIS A 55 18.38 -11.14 24.37
N ARG A 56 19.51 -10.49 24.09
CA ARG A 56 20.27 -9.70 25.08
C ARG A 56 20.04 -8.22 24.85
N LEU A 57 19.38 -7.57 25.80
CA LEU A 57 18.98 -6.19 25.69
C LEU A 57 20.17 -5.21 25.68
N THR A 58 20.04 -4.18 24.85
CA THR A 58 20.92 -3.01 24.78
C THR A 58 20.26 -1.77 25.39
N ASP A 59 21.03 -0.69 25.58
CA ASP A 59 20.49 0.58 26.09
C ASP A 59 19.48 1.23 25.12
N VAL A 60 19.71 1.10 23.80
CA VAL A 60 18.83 1.68 22.76
C VAL A 60 17.48 0.99 22.75
N GLU A 61 17.46 -0.33 22.87
CA GLU A 61 16.23 -1.12 22.89
C GLU A 61 15.38 -0.78 24.10
N ILE A 62 16.00 -0.67 25.28
CA ILE A 62 15.30 -0.30 26.52
C ILE A 62 14.74 1.12 26.44
N ALA A 63 15.44 2.05 25.80
CA ALA A 63 14.99 3.44 25.68
C ALA A 63 13.85 3.63 24.66
N SER A 64 13.80 2.79 23.62
CA SER A 64 12.83 2.89 22.53
C SER A 64 11.63 1.94 22.66
N ASP A 65 11.75 0.91 23.50
CA ASP A 65 10.86 -0.27 23.54
C ASP A 65 10.77 -0.97 22.16
N ILE A 66 11.88 -0.99 21.42
CA ILE A 66 12.02 -1.69 20.14
C ILE A 66 13.13 -2.72 20.31
N LEU A 67 12.91 -3.97 19.92
CA LEU A 67 13.95 -5.03 19.93
C LEU A 67 14.53 -5.22 18.52
N ASP A 68 15.85 -5.24 18.38
CA ASP A 68 16.48 -5.71 17.14
C ASP A 68 16.22 -7.22 17.01
N ALA A 69 15.56 -7.63 15.94
CA ALA A 69 15.22 -9.03 15.75
C ALA A 69 16.46 -9.86 15.38
N HIS A 70 17.50 -9.23 14.84
CA HIS A 70 18.63 -9.93 14.24
C HIS A 70 19.77 -10.16 15.24
N PRO A 71 20.40 -11.36 15.24
CA PRO A 71 19.94 -12.59 14.59
C PRO A 71 18.93 -13.36 15.46
N ASP A 72 18.75 -12.98 16.73
CA ASP A 72 18.20 -13.84 17.78
C ASP A 72 16.73 -14.23 17.62
N LEU A 73 15.92 -13.31 17.11
CA LEU A 73 14.47 -13.40 17.03
C LEU A 73 13.97 -13.53 15.59
N THR A 74 14.85 -13.41 14.59
CA THR A 74 14.58 -13.61 13.15
C THR A 74 13.63 -14.79 12.85
N PRO A 75 13.81 -15.99 13.43
CA PRO A 75 12.95 -17.15 13.11
C PRO A 75 11.48 -17.01 13.55
N LEU A 76 11.15 -15.98 14.32
CA LEU A 76 9.80 -15.69 14.84
C LEU A 76 9.07 -14.60 14.03
N LEU A 77 9.78 -13.88 13.14
CA LEU A 77 9.22 -12.79 12.34
C LEU A 77 8.02 -13.17 11.43
N PRO A 78 7.80 -14.41 10.99
CA PRO A 78 6.58 -14.72 10.25
C PRO A 78 5.27 -14.56 11.05
N PHE A 79 5.34 -14.35 12.37
CA PHE A 79 4.19 -14.18 13.26
C PHE A 79 4.11 -12.75 13.81
N ASP A 80 3.58 -11.85 12.99
CA ASP A 80 3.21 -10.50 13.39
C ASP A 80 1.84 -10.50 14.11
N ASP A 81 1.74 -9.84 15.25
CA ASP A 81 0.47 -9.57 15.94
C ASP A 81 0.17 -8.08 15.87
N ARG A 82 -0.79 -7.71 15.01
CA ARG A 82 -0.95 -6.36 14.46
C ARG A 82 -1.45 -5.29 15.46
N ASP A 83 -1.68 -5.62 16.73
CA ASP A 83 -2.11 -4.65 17.74
C ASP A 83 -1.17 -4.57 18.95
N PRO A 84 -0.13 -3.70 18.88
CA PRO A 84 0.75 -3.42 20.02
C PRO A 84 0.02 -2.86 21.25
N ALA A 85 -1.13 -2.21 21.07
CA ALA A 85 -1.92 -1.67 22.18
C ALA A 85 -2.67 -2.77 22.95
N ALA A 86 -2.90 -3.93 22.32
CA ALA A 86 -3.43 -5.14 22.94
C ALA A 86 -2.33 -6.04 23.55
N GLY A 87 -1.07 -5.61 23.51
CA GLY A 87 0.08 -6.39 23.95
C GLY A 87 0.68 -7.30 22.89
N GLY A 88 0.28 -7.13 21.62
CA GLY A 88 0.89 -7.77 20.45
C GLY A 88 2.26 -7.18 20.11
N LEU A 89 2.98 -7.83 19.19
CA LEU A 89 4.27 -7.40 18.67
C LEU A 89 4.11 -7.03 17.20
N ARG A 90 4.38 -5.77 16.86
CA ARG A 90 4.42 -5.30 15.47
C ARG A 90 5.84 -5.39 14.93
N ILE A 91 6.00 -5.93 13.73
CA ILE A 91 7.28 -5.93 13.03
C ILE A 91 7.52 -4.56 12.39
N LEU A 92 8.74 -4.05 12.55
CA LEU A 92 9.23 -2.85 11.90
C LEU A 92 10.37 -3.20 10.94
N PHE A 93 10.44 -2.52 9.81
CA PHE A 93 11.54 -2.58 8.86
C PHE A 93 12.14 -1.19 8.67
N ARG A 94 13.48 -1.11 8.62
CA ARG A 94 14.15 0.13 8.22
C ARG A 94 13.72 0.55 6.81
N TYR A 95 13.70 1.86 6.56
CA TYR A 95 13.22 2.51 5.33
C TYR A 95 11.70 2.45 5.10
N LEU A 96 10.97 1.53 5.76
CA LEU A 96 9.51 1.42 5.66
C LEU A 96 8.81 2.04 6.88
N ASP A 97 9.40 1.91 8.07
CA ASP A 97 8.83 2.38 9.33
C ASP A 97 9.74 3.43 10.02
N ASP A 98 10.49 4.22 9.25
CA ASP A 98 11.44 5.24 9.76
C ASP A 98 10.76 6.31 10.61
N ASP A 99 9.49 6.62 10.32
CA ASP A 99 8.63 7.46 11.15
C ASP A 99 8.48 6.92 12.58
N VAL A 100 8.25 5.61 12.74
CA VAL A 100 8.13 4.97 14.05
C VAL A 100 9.45 5.00 14.82
N PHE A 101 10.57 4.80 14.12
CA PHE A 101 11.90 4.91 14.73
C PHE A 101 12.17 6.34 15.21
N ASP A 102 11.84 7.35 14.41
CA ASP A 102 11.98 8.76 14.76
C ASP A 102 11.09 9.14 15.95
N GLU A 103 9.83 8.70 15.98
CA GLU A 103 8.90 8.90 17.11
C GLU A 103 9.43 8.32 18.42
N ARG A 104 10.11 7.17 18.34
CA ARG A 104 10.75 6.50 19.50
C ARG A 104 12.16 7.03 19.79
N GLY A 105 12.63 8.06 19.07
CA GLY A 105 13.89 8.74 19.32
C GLY A 105 15.14 7.95 18.90
N VAL A 106 15.03 7.15 17.83
CA VAL A 106 16.10 6.29 17.31
C VAL A 106 16.79 6.97 16.12
N ASP A 107 17.89 7.68 16.41
CA ASP A 107 18.65 8.44 15.40
C ASP A 107 19.70 7.62 14.62
N ASP A 108 19.94 6.34 14.97
CA ASP A 108 21.00 5.54 14.34
C ASP A 108 20.51 4.86 13.05
N PRO A 109 20.96 5.32 11.85
CA PRO A 109 20.50 4.77 10.57
C PRO A 109 21.00 3.33 10.31
N GLY A 110 21.95 2.83 11.11
CA GLY A 110 22.46 1.47 11.03
C GLY A 110 21.76 0.47 11.96
N TRP A 111 20.75 0.93 12.72
CA TRP A 111 20.03 0.11 13.70
C TRP A 111 18.51 0.28 13.51
N PRO A 112 17.68 -0.78 13.58
CA PRO A 112 18.04 -2.19 13.72
C PRO A 112 18.79 -2.71 12.49
N THR A 113 19.40 -3.88 12.63
CA THR A 113 20.23 -4.46 11.55
C THR A 113 19.43 -4.74 10.28
N ALA A 114 18.18 -5.16 10.39
CA ALA A 114 17.25 -5.27 9.26
C ALA A 114 15.78 -5.17 9.68
N ALA A 115 15.33 -5.98 10.64
CA ALA A 115 13.97 -5.97 11.17
C ALA A 115 13.97 -5.83 12.69
N ALA A 116 12.90 -5.27 13.22
CA ALA A 116 12.71 -5.09 14.65
C ALA A 116 11.30 -5.44 15.11
N LEU A 117 11.14 -5.58 16.41
CA LEU A 117 9.84 -5.79 17.06
C LEU A 117 9.50 -4.57 17.92
N LEU A 118 8.41 -3.90 17.60
CA LEU A 118 7.84 -2.81 18.39
C LEU A 118 7.07 -3.38 19.58
N LEU A 119 7.43 -2.92 20.78
CA LEU A 119 6.72 -3.24 22.01
C LEU A 119 5.81 -2.07 22.44
N GLY A 120 4.87 -2.40 23.32
CA GLY A 120 4.12 -1.40 24.06
C GLY A 120 5.06 -0.46 24.84
N PRO A 121 4.68 0.81 25.06
CA PRO A 121 5.48 1.74 25.86
C PRO A 121 5.77 1.19 27.27
N ASP A 122 6.99 1.43 27.75
CA ASP A 122 7.52 1.00 29.04
C ASP A 122 7.62 -0.53 29.21
N ALA A 123 7.48 -1.33 28.15
CA ALA A 123 7.57 -2.79 28.21
C ALA A 123 8.93 -3.29 28.72
N LEU A 124 10.00 -2.53 28.50
CA LEU A 124 11.36 -2.86 28.93
C LEU A 124 11.84 -2.09 30.17
N ALA A 125 10.98 -1.27 30.79
CA ALA A 125 11.37 -0.34 31.87
C ALA A 125 11.97 -1.02 33.12
N GLU A 126 11.65 -2.29 33.37
CA GLU A 126 12.18 -3.05 34.52
C GLU A 126 13.55 -3.71 34.26
N PHE A 127 14.01 -3.72 33.00
CA PHE A 127 15.24 -4.39 32.58
C PHE A 127 16.44 -3.44 32.54
N ARG A 128 17.63 -4.03 32.41
CA ARG A 128 18.91 -3.32 32.24
C ARG A 128 19.66 -3.87 31.04
N ALA A 129 20.49 -3.04 30.43
CA ALA A 129 21.37 -3.50 29.35
C ALA A 129 22.21 -4.71 29.81
N GLY A 130 22.21 -5.75 28.98
CA GLY A 130 22.82 -7.05 29.25
C GLY A 130 21.86 -8.10 29.82
N ASP A 131 20.68 -7.71 30.32
CA ASP A 131 19.65 -8.65 30.74
C ASP A 131 19.14 -9.46 29.54
N LEU A 132 18.70 -10.69 29.82
CA LEU A 132 18.13 -11.58 28.81
C LEU A 132 16.62 -11.56 28.88
N VAL A 133 15.99 -11.33 27.73
CA VAL A 133 14.56 -11.56 27.52
C VAL A 133 14.36 -12.86 26.73
N ALA A 134 13.16 -13.42 26.85
CA ALA A 134 12.74 -14.64 26.19
C ALA A 134 11.42 -14.39 25.45
N LEU A 135 11.42 -14.63 24.15
CA LEU A 135 10.24 -14.62 23.29
C LEU A 135 9.76 -16.06 23.10
N THR A 136 8.51 -16.33 23.49
CA THR A 136 7.90 -17.65 23.36
C THR A 136 6.71 -17.60 22.43
N PHE A 137 6.61 -18.56 21.51
CA PHE A 137 5.44 -18.72 20.64
C PHE A 137 4.46 -19.74 21.24
N VAL A 138 3.29 -19.27 21.69
CA VAL A 138 2.26 -20.08 22.36
C VAL A 138 0.88 -19.72 21.80
N ASP A 139 0.09 -20.72 21.43
CA ASP A 139 -1.29 -20.55 20.93
C ASP A 139 -1.44 -19.59 19.73
N GLY A 140 -0.37 -19.41 18.94
CA GLY A 140 -0.38 -18.51 17.78
C GLY A 140 0.16 -17.10 18.05
N GLU A 141 0.52 -16.79 19.30
CA GLU A 141 0.97 -15.47 19.74
C GLU A 141 2.41 -15.51 20.24
N LEU A 142 3.13 -14.40 20.06
CA LEU A 142 4.44 -14.17 20.65
C LEU A 142 4.30 -13.52 22.03
N ARG A 143 5.01 -14.05 23.02
CA ARG A 143 5.01 -13.52 24.39
C ARG A 143 6.41 -13.22 24.87
N LEU A 144 6.64 -11.97 25.27
CA LEU A 144 7.87 -11.49 25.90
C LEU A 144 7.86 -11.81 27.40
N SER A 145 8.99 -12.31 27.91
CA SER A 145 9.19 -12.55 29.34
C SER A 145 10.66 -12.40 29.72
N ALA A 146 10.95 -12.23 31.01
CA ALA A 146 12.33 -12.31 31.49
C ALA A 146 12.88 -13.74 31.34
N ALA A 147 14.07 -13.90 30.77
CA ALA A 147 14.69 -15.22 30.67
C ALA A 147 15.08 -15.70 32.09
N GLY A 148 14.55 -16.84 32.52
CA GLY A 148 14.87 -17.43 33.83
C GLY A 148 16.38 -17.63 33.99
N ALA A 149 16.96 -17.11 35.07
CA ALA A 149 18.41 -17.10 35.26
C ALA A 149 18.91 -18.29 36.13
N PRO A 150 20.01 -18.96 35.74
CA PRO A 150 20.70 -18.88 34.44
C PRO A 150 19.96 -19.68 33.33
N PRO A 151 20.12 -19.29 32.05
CA PRO A 151 19.57 -20.05 30.94
C PRO A 151 20.15 -21.48 30.89
N ALA A 152 19.43 -22.38 30.20
CA ALA A 152 19.89 -23.74 29.99
C ALA A 152 21.25 -23.76 29.25
N PRO A 153 22.06 -24.84 29.42
CA PRO A 153 23.36 -24.95 28.76
C PRO A 153 23.26 -24.74 27.25
N ALA A 154 24.24 -24.02 26.68
CA ALA A 154 24.34 -23.78 25.25
C ALA A 154 24.38 -25.10 24.47
N SER A 155 23.53 -25.23 23.46
CA SER A 155 23.61 -26.31 22.48
C SER A 155 24.86 -26.14 21.62
N ASP A 156 25.58 -27.23 21.35
CA ASP A 156 26.69 -27.21 20.40
C ASP A 156 26.15 -27.33 18.97
N LEU A 157 26.21 -26.23 18.23
CA LEU A 157 25.72 -26.15 16.85
C LEU A 157 26.83 -26.38 15.80
N ILE A 158 28.09 -26.63 16.19
CA ILE A 158 29.23 -26.71 15.27
C ILE A 158 28.99 -27.74 14.16
N GLY A 159 28.62 -28.97 14.55
CA GLY A 159 28.40 -30.06 13.59
C GLY A 159 27.18 -29.81 12.71
N ALA A 160 26.07 -29.37 13.30
CA ALA A 160 24.81 -29.18 12.58
C ALA A 160 24.91 -28.02 11.57
N LEU A 161 25.55 -26.90 11.93
CA LEU A 161 25.76 -25.80 10.99
C LEU A 161 26.75 -26.15 9.88
N ALA A 162 27.76 -26.98 10.14
CA ALA A 162 28.68 -27.45 9.10
C ALA A 162 28.01 -28.32 8.02
N ASP A 163 26.92 -29.02 8.38
CA ASP A 163 26.14 -29.81 7.42
C ASP A 163 25.14 -28.96 6.62
N LEU A 164 24.72 -27.80 7.16
CA LEU A 164 23.66 -26.97 6.59
C LEU A 164 24.17 -25.71 5.87
N VAL A 165 25.27 -25.11 6.33
CA VAL A 165 25.81 -23.86 5.80
C VAL A 165 27.06 -24.14 4.97
N PRO A 166 27.02 -23.96 3.64
CA PRO A 166 28.18 -24.14 2.77
C PRO A 166 29.26 -23.07 2.99
N MET A 167 30.48 -23.36 2.53
CA MET A 167 31.64 -22.48 2.75
C MET A 167 31.70 -21.28 1.80
N ASP A 168 30.99 -21.31 0.67
CA ASP A 168 31.18 -20.41 -0.48
C ASP A 168 29.98 -19.51 -0.79
N ARG A 169 28.90 -19.61 -0.04
CA ARG A 169 27.70 -18.76 -0.16
C ARG A 169 27.00 -18.61 1.20
N PRO A 170 26.21 -17.54 1.41
CA PRO A 170 25.33 -17.47 2.56
C PRO A 170 24.12 -18.40 2.36
N GLU A 171 23.41 -18.65 3.45
CA GLU A 171 22.09 -19.30 3.45
C GLU A 171 21.10 -18.46 4.27
N PRO A 172 19.79 -18.51 3.99
CA PRO A 172 18.78 -17.84 4.81
C PRO A 172 18.79 -18.37 6.25
N LEU A 173 18.99 -17.48 7.21
CA LEU A 173 19.15 -17.78 8.63
C LEU A 173 17.91 -18.49 9.20
N ASP A 174 16.73 -17.99 8.88
CA ASP A 174 15.44 -18.53 9.33
C ASP A 174 15.26 -19.99 8.90
N GLY A 175 15.49 -20.31 7.62
CA GLY A 175 15.41 -21.67 7.06
C GLY A 175 16.41 -22.63 7.70
N ILE A 176 17.62 -22.15 8.00
CA ILE A 176 18.65 -22.94 8.73
C ILE A 176 18.19 -23.21 10.16
N VAL A 177 17.69 -22.21 10.89
CA VAL A 177 17.25 -22.37 12.28
C VAL A 177 16.02 -23.26 12.37
N TRP A 178 15.06 -23.13 11.45
CA TRP A 178 13.89 -24.01 11.38
C TRP A 178 14.29 -25.46 11.10
N GLN A 179 15.29 -25.68 10.23
CA GLN A 179 15.84 -27.01 9.99
C GLN A 179 16.44 -27.59 11.27
N LEU A 180 17.24 -26.82 12.01
CA LEU A 180 17.80 -27.24 13.29
C LEU A 180 16.70 -27.61 14.31
N MET A 181 15.62 -26.82 14.40
CA MET A 181 14.47 -27.11 15.27
C MET A 181 13.68 -28.35 14.81
N ALA A 182 13.62 -28.61 13.50
CA ALA A 182 12.94 -29.77 12.94
C ALA A 182 13.73 -31.06 13.22
N ASP A 183 15.06 -30.98 13.20
CA ASP A 183 15.96 -32.12 13.46
C ASP A 183 16.12 -32.40 14.95
N ASP A 184 16.10 -31.37 15.80
CA ASP A 184 16.10 -31.51 17.27
C ASP A 184 14.89 -30.84 17.92
N ARG A 185 13.92 -31.67 18.33
CA ARG A 185 12.71 -31.21 19.03
C ARG A 185 13.00 -30.63 20.42
N ALA A 186 14.17 -30.82 21.01
CA ALA A 186 14.55 -30.20 22.29
C ALA A 186 15.20 -28.81 22.11
N LEU A 187 15.69 -28.47 20.91
CA LEU A 187 16.40 -27.23 20.65
C LEU A 187 15.47 -26.02 20.87
N PHE A 188 15.89 -25.05 21.70
CA PHE A 188 15.06 -23.90 22.08
C PHE A 188 13.72 -24.26 22.74
N ALA A 189 13.56 -25.46 23.34
CA ALA A 189 12.34 -25.77 24.11
C ALA A 189 12.31 -25.10 25.50
N VAL A 190 13.41 -24.46 25.89
CA VAL A 190 13.61 -23.70 27.13
C VAL A 190 14.52 -22.51 26.82
N PRO A 191 14.55 -21.44 27.64
CA PRO A 191 15.50 -20.34 27.44
C PRO A 191 16.95 -20.85 27.42
N THR A 192 17.69 -20.56 26.35
CA THR A 192 19.11 -20.92 26.18
C THR A 192 19.99 -19.67 26.08
N THR A 193 21.24 -19.85 25.64
CA THR A 193 22.07 -18.74 25.17
C THR A 193 21.46 -18.15 23.89
N PRO A 194 21.53 -16.82 23.67
CA PRO A 194 21.08 -16.19 22.43
C PRO A 194 21.65 -16.84 21.17
N LEU A 195 20.86 -16.88 20.10
CA LEU A 195 21.21 -17.58 18.87
C LEU A 195 22.46 -16.98 18.23
N GLY A 196 22.62 -15.66 18.24
CA GLY A 196 23.82 -14.98 17.71
C GLY A 196 25.11 -15.41 18.42
N ASP A 197 25.04 -15.60 19.74
CA ASP A 197 26.15 -16.13 20.55
C ASP A 197 26.44 -17.59 20.15
N LEU A 198 25.41 -18.43 19.94
CA LEU A 198 25.57 -19.82 19.50
C LEU A 198 26.21 -19.93 18.10
N ILE A 199 25.74 -19.12 17.15
CA ILE A 199 26.26 -19.03 15.77
C ILE A 199 27.72 -18.58 15.77
N THR A 200 28.02 -17.52 16.53
CA THR A 200 29.38 -16.98 16.64
C THR A 200 30.33 -18.00 17.24
N ASN A 201 29.89 -18.71 18.30
CA ASN A 201 30.69 -19.78 18.92
C ASN A 201 30.93 -20.96 17.97
N ALA A 202 29.97 -21.24 17.07
CA ALA A 202 30.09 -22.28 16.06
C ALA A 202 31.00 -21.91 14.87
N GLY A 203 31.47 -20.65 14.78
CA GLY A 203 32.38 -20.19 13.72
C GLY A 203 31.70 -19.53 12.52
N TYR A 204 30.44 -19.14 12.67
CA TYR A 204 29.64 -18.47 11.66
C TYR A 204 29.38 -17.00 12.04
N VAL A 205 28.86 -16.22 11.11
CA VAL A 205 28.48 -14.82 11.24
C VAL A 205 27.17 -14.59 10.47
N CYS A 206 26.39 -13.59 10.86
CA CYS A 206 25.17 -13.19 10.15
C CYS A 206 25.29 -11.76 9.62
N ASP A 207 24.54 -11.44 8.58
CA ASP A 207 24.34 -10.09 8.05
C ASP A 207 22.89 -9.95 7.56
N GLY A 208 22.05 -9.28 8.34
CA GLY A 208 20.59 -9.34 8.18
C GLY A 208 20.08 -10.78 8.28
N ASP A 209 19.29 -11.21 7.30
CA ASP A 209 18.67 -12.53 7.22
C ASP A 209 19.61 -13.64 6.75
N ASP A 210 20.88 -13.35 6.47
CA ASP A 210 21.83 -14.32 5.93
C ASP A 210 22.81 -14.85 6.99
N ILE A 211 23.12 -16.15 6.96
CA ILE A 211 24.21 -16.79 7.72
C ILE A 211 25.31 -17.29 6.79
N ALA A 212 26.57 -17.03 7.15
CA ALA A 212 27.73 -17.56 6.43
C ALA A 212 28.91 -17.87 7.38
N VAL A 213 29.92 -18.56 6.84
CA VAL A 213 31.15 -18.84 7.56
C VAL A 213 31.89 -17.55 7.93
N ARG A 214 32.57 -17.53 9.08
CA ARG A 214 33.34 -16.35 9.51
C ARG A 214 34.37 -15.95 8.44
N GLY A 215 34.32 -14.68 8.03
CA GLY A 215 35.19 -14.10 7.00
C GLY A 215 34.59 -14.11 5.59
N PHE A 216 33.35 -14.54 5.43
CA PHE A 216 32.58 -14.36 4.20
C PHE A 216 32.38 -12.87 3.87
N ASP A 217 32.40 -12.52 2.58
CA ASP A 217 32.25 -11.14 2.09
C ASP A 217 30.81 -10.94 1.60
N PHE A 218 29.91 -10.60 2.54
CA PHE A 218 28.49 -10.37 2.26
C PHE A 218 28.27 -9.20 1.28
N ALA A 219 29.06 -8.14 1.39
CA ALA A 219 28.95 -6.99 0.49
C ALA A 219 29.27 -7.38 -0.96
N ALA A 220 30.33 -8.17 -1.18
CA ALA A 220 30.65 -8.68 -2.50
C ALA A 220 29.61 -9.69 -3.01
N HIS A 221 28.96 -10.45 -2.13
CA HIS A 221 27.87 -11.36 -2.49
C HIS A 221 26.63 -10.60 -2.94
N ARG A 222 26.11 -9.67 -2.11
CA ARG A 222 24.98 -8.80 -2.47
C ARG A 222 25.22 -8.04 -3.76
N GLY A 223 26.42 -7.52 -3.96
CA GLY A 223 26.79 -6.85 -5.21
C GLY A 223 26.68 -7.77 -6.45
N LYS A 224 27.00 -9.06 -6.32
CA LYS A 224 26.84 -10.04 -7.40
C LYS A 224 25.38 -10.42 -7.63
N GLU A 225 24.61 -10.63 -6.56
CA GLU A 225 23.18 -10.94 -6.67
C GLU A 225 22.39 -9.79 -7.28
N HIS A 226 22.64 -8.56 -6.81
CA HIS A 226 22.07 -7.34 -7.39
C HIS A 226 22.38 -7.27 -8.89
N LEU A 227 23.64 -7.47 -9.28
CA LEU A 227 24.03 -7.46 -10.69
C LEU A 227 23.37 -8.59 -11.49
N ALA A 228 23.19 -9.78 -10.92
CA ALA A 228 22.48 -10.88 -11.55
C ALA A 228 20.99 -10.53 -11.74
N ALA A 229 20.36 -9.88 -10.76
CA ALA A 229 18.99 -9.39 -10.86
C ALA A 229 18.86 -8.31 -11.96
N VAL A 230 19.80 -7.37 -12.03
CA VAL A 230 19.87 -6.36 -13.11
C VAL A 230 20.04 -7.03 -14.47
N ALA A 231 20.94 -8.01 -14.58
CA ALA A 231 21.15 -8.75 -15.81
C ALA A 231 19.89 -9.51 -16.25
N ALA A 232 19.18 -10.15 -15.31
CA ALA A 232 17.92 -10.82 -15.59
C ALA A 232 16.82 -9.84 -16.03
N ALA A 233 16.64 -8.74 -15.29
CA ALA A 233 15.61 -7.73 -15.55
C ALA A 233 15.78 -7.03 -16.91
N HIS A 234 17.02 -6.85 -17.36
CA HIS A 234 17.33 -6.21 -18.64
C HIS A 234 17.67 -7.22 -19.76
N HIS A 235 17.59 -8.54 -19.49
CA HIS A 235 17.95 -9.61 -20.40
C HIS A 235 19.37 -9.47 -20.97
N LEU A 236 20.35 -9.20 -20.11
CA LEU A 236 21.73 -8.97 -20.48
C LEU A 236 22.51 -10.28 -20.65
N THR A 237 23.41 -10.29 -21.62
CA THR A 237 24.48 -11.27 -21.76
C THR A 237 25.63 -11.01 -20.77
N ASP A 238 26.54 -11.97 -20.60
CA ASP A 238 27.72 -11.81 -19.75
C ASP A 238 28.58 -10.60 -20.17
N ASP A 239 28.82 -10.43 -21.48
CA ASP A 239 29.59 -9.32 -22.03
C ASP A 239 28.92 -7.95 -21.75
N GLU A 240 27.59 -7.89 -21.84
CA GLU A 240 26.81 -6.68 -21.53
C GLU A 240 26.82 -6.37 -20.03
N THR A 241 26.74 -7.41 -19.20
CA THR A 241 26.83 -7.31 -17.73
C THR A 241 28.20 -6.79 -17.29
N GLU A 242 29.29 -7.31 -17.88
CA GLU A 242 30.64 -6.78 -17.67
C GLU A 242 30.80 -5.31 -18.11
N ALA A 243 30.09 -4.92 -19.17
CA ALA A 243 30.07 -3.54 -19.65
C ALA A 243 29.37 -2.59 -18.67
N VAL A 244 28.24 -3.02 -18.09
CA VAL A 244 27.52 -2.30 -17.02
C VAL A 244 28.42 -2.14 -15.80
N MET A 245 29.07 -3.22 -15.34
CA MET A 245 30.04 -3.14 -14.23
C MET A 245 31.19 -2.16 -14.51
N SER A 246 31.73 -2.18 -15.74
CA SER A 246 32.80 -1.27 -16.14
C SER A 246 32.32 0.18 -16.13
N PHE A 247 31.06 0.44 -16.49
CA PHE A 247 30.45 1.76 -16.40
C PHE A 247 30.24 2.20 -14.95
N MET A 248 29.73 1.33 -14.08
CA MET A 248 29.59 1.61 -12.65
C MET A 248 30.94 1.92 -12.00
N ALA A 249 32.00 1.21 -12.39
CA ALA A 249 33.36 1.51 -11.95
C ALA A 249 33.81 2.91 -12.40
N LEU A 250 33.52 3.31 -13.65
CA LEU A 250 33.79 4.65 -14.15
C LEU A 250 33.02 5.72 -13.37
N ILE A 251 31.72 5.52 -13.12
CA ILE A 251 30.90 6.44 -12.30
C ILE A 251 31.50 6.58 -10.91
N GLY A 252 31.79 5.45 -10.24
CA GLY A 252 32.40 5.45 -8.93
C GLY A 252 33.75 6.17 -8.87
N THR A 253 34.57 6.09 -9.92
CA THR A 253 35.81 6.86 -10.02
C THR A 253 35.56 8.36 -10.22
N LEU A 254 34.59 8.73 -11.05
CA LEU A 254 34.27 10.15 -11.26
C LEU A 254 33.76 10.82 -9.97
N GLU A 255 32.92 10.12 -9.19
CA GLU A 255 32.36 10.62 -7.93
C GLU A 255 33.39 10.67 -6.79
N ARG A 256 34.21 9.62 -6.64
CA ARG A 256 35.07 9.46 -5.45
C ARG A 256 36.49 10.02 -5.61
N THR A 257 36.93 10.33 -6.83
CA THR A 257 38.30 10.83 -7.08
C THR A 257 38.36 12.36 -7.12
N PRO A 258 39.27 12.99 -6.35
CA PRO A 258 39.51 14.44 -6.40
C PRO A 258 39.87 14.94 -7.80
N ASP A 259 39.51 16.19 -8.11
CA ASP A 259 39.66 16.80 -9.44
C ASP A 259 41.08 16.72 -10.02
N ASP A 260 42.12 16.87 -9.19
CA ASP A 260 43.52 16.88 -9.59
C ASP A 260 44.08 15.48 -9.93
N GLU A 261 43.47 14.42 -9.40
CA GLU A 261 43.84 13.03 -9.68
C GLU A 261 42.88 12.33 -10.66
N ARG A 262 41.69 12.92 -10.90
CA ARG A 262 40.59 12.30 -11.66
C ARG A 262 41.00 11.87 -13.07
N GLU A 263 41.76 12.69 -13.79
CA GLU A 263 42.13 12.36 -15.18
C GLU A 263 42.95 11.06 -15.26
N ALA A 264 43.94 10.90 -14.39
CA ALA A 264 44.76 9.70 -14.32
C ALA A 264 43.98 8.48 -13.85
N ALA A 265 43.06 8.65 -12.89
CA ALA A 265 42.19 7.58 -12.41
C ALA A 265 41.22 7.10 -13.50
N VAL A 266 40.61 8.04 -14.25
CA VAL A 266 39.76 7.72 -15.40
C VAL A 266 40.56 6.99 -16.48
N ASP A 267 41.78 7.41 -16.79
CA ASP A 267 42.64 6.69 -17.73
C ASP A 267 42.94 5.26 -17.28
N ALA A 268 43.17 5.04 -15.99
CA ALA A 268 43.37 3.71 -15.43
C ALA A 268 42.12 2.83 -15.57
N VAL A 269 40.92 3.37 -15.26
CA VAL A 269 39.65 2.65 -15.43
C VAL A 269 39.38 2.33 -16.89
N VAL A 270 39.57 3.29 -17.79
CA VAL A 270 39.36 3.09 -19.23
C VAL A 270 40.33 2.05 -19.78
N ALA A 271 41.60 2.10 -19.38
CA ALA A 271 42.59 1.09 -19.77
C ALA A 271 42.26 -0.30 -19.22
N SER A 272 41.76 -0.38 -17.99
CA SER A 272 41.34 -1.64 -17.35
C SER A 272 40.11 -2.24 -18.02
N ALA A 273 39.09 -1.43 -18.29
CA ALA A 273 37.87 -1.82 -18.97
C ALA A 273 38.14 -2.25 -20.42
N GLY A 274 38.99 -1.51 -21.13
CA GLY A 274 39.39 -1.81 -22.51
C GLY A 274 38.17 -1.91 -23.44
N ASP A 275 38.07 -3.03 -24.16
CA ASP A 275 36.97 -3.30 -25.06
C ASP A 275 35.65 -3.65 -24.35
N ARG A 276 35.61 -3.87 -23.02
CA ARG A 276 34.36 -4.25 -22.32
C ARG A 276 33.24 -3.23 -22.47
N PHE A 277 33.56 -1.94 -22.53
CA PHE A 277 32.54 -0.89 -22.75
C PHE A 277 31.70 -1.12 -24.00
N ALA A 278 32.21 -1.87 -24.97
CA ALA A 278 31.49 -2.35 -26.13
C ALA A 278 30.08 -2.88 -25.88
N GLY A 279 29.85 -3.59 -24.77
CA GLY A 279 28.55 -4.16 -24.44
C GLY A 279 27.49 -3.06 -24.28
N LEU A 280 27.89 -1.85 -23.87
CA LEU A 280 27.01 -0.69 -23.79
C LEU A 280 26.50 -0.21 -25.15
N ALA A 281 27.04 -0.69 -26.28
CA ALA A 281 26.49 -0.44 -27.60
C ALA A 281 25.17 -1.20 -27.84
N ARG A 282 24.60 -1.82 -26.82
CA ARG A 282 23.29 -2.45 -26.84
C ARG A 282 22.31 -1.63 -26.00
N PRO A 283 21.15 -1.28 -26.54
CA PRO A 283 20.06 -0.56 -25.87
C PRO A 283 19.84 -0.97 -24.40
N ASN A 284 19.55 -2.26 -24.16
CA ASN A 284 19.27 -2.77 -22.81
C ASN A 284 20.45 -2.58 -21.82
N ALA A 285 21.69 -2.79 -22.26
CA ALA A 285 22.86 -2.59 -21.43
C ALA A 285 23.09 -1.11 -21.09
N ALA A 286 22.84 -0.21 -22.05
CA ALA A 286 22.87 1.23 -21.80
C ALA A 286 21.80 1.66 -20.78
N ARG A 287 20.58 1.12 -20.90
CA ARG A 287 19.47 1.37 -19.98
C ARG A 287 19.79 0.90 -18.56
N ALA A 288 20.30 -0.32 -18.42
CA ALA A 288 20.76 -0.87 -17.14
C ALA A 288 21.87 0.00 -16.53
N ALA A 289 22.89 0.36 -17.32
CA ALA A 289 24.00 1.20 -16.88
C ALA A 289 23.55 2.59 -16.40
N PHE A 290 22.60 3.22 -17.08
CA PHE A 290 22.01 4.48 -16.65
C PHE A 290 21.18 4.32 -15.37
N GLY A 291 20.35 3.27 -15.28
CA GLY A 291 19.56 2.95 -14.10
C GLY A 291 20.44 2.76 -12.87
N GLU A 292 21.49 1.95 -12.98
CA GLU A 292 22.45 1.71 -11.89
C GLU A 292 23.22 2.97 -11.48
N ALA A 293 23.65 3.78 -12.46
CA ALA A 293 24.34 5.02 -12.14
C ALA A 293 23.44 5.99 -11.37
N TYR A 294 22.17 6.10 -11.73
CA TYR A 294 21.24 7.04 -11.11
C TYR A 294 20.67 6.50 -9.79
N ALA A 295 20.08 5.30 -9.79
CA ALA A 295 19.35 4.76 -8.65
C ALA A 295 20.25 4.12 -7.58
N THR A 296 21.31 3.42 -8.00
CA THR A 296 22.19 2.71 -7.05
C THR A 296 23.35 3.59 -6.60
N LEU A 297 24.02 4.26 -7.55
CA LEU A 297 25.20 5.08 -7.27
C LEU A 297 24.89 6.54 -7.01
N HIS A 298 23.62 6.96 -7.14
CA HIS A 298 23.17 8.34 -6.89
C HIS A 298 23.99 9.39 -7.67
N ALA A 299 24.41 9.02 -8.90
CA ALA A 299 25.30 9.85 -9.69
C ALA A 299 24.63 11.17 -10.09
N GLY A 300 25.34 12.27 -9.86
CA GLY A 300 24.88 13.59 -10.28
C GLY A 300 24.82 13.73 -11.81
N THR A 301 24.04 14.69 -12.30
CA THR A 301 23.92 14.96 -13.75
C THR A 301 25.25 15.35 -14.38
N GLU A 302 26.11 16.07 -13.66
CA GLU A 302 27.48 16.39 -14.08
C GLU A 302 28.33 15.14 -14.25
N THR A 303 28.25 14.19 -13.32
CA THR A 303 28.96 12.91 -13.41
C THR A 303 28.52 12.10 -14.62
N LEU A 304 27.20 12.00 -14.85
CA LEU A 304 26.66 11.34 -16.05
C LEU A 304 27.16 12.02 -17.34
N ARG A 305 27.22 13.36 -17.35
CA ARG A 305 27.74 14.13 -18.49
C ARG A 305 29.24 13.89 -18.72
N LEU A 306 30.03 13.79 -17.65
CA LEU A 306 31.46 13.47 -17.73
C LEU A 306 31.67 12.03 -18.20
N ALA A 307 30.93 11.06 -17.65
CA ALA A 307 30.99 9.66 -18.07
C ALA A 307 30.64 9.52 -19.56
N ALA A 308 29.58 10.19 -20.03
CA ALA A 308 29.22 10.25 -21.44
C ALA A 308 30.35 10.83 -22.32
N ALA A 309 31.05 11.88 -21.85
CA ALA A 309 32.20 12.44 -22.56
C ALA A 309 33.39 11.46 -22.62
N VAL A 310 33.69 10.77 -21.51
CA VAL A 310 34.74 9.73 -21.45
C VAL A 310 34.44 8.59 -22.43
N LEU A 311 33.21 8.08 -22.41
CA LEU A 311 32.74 7.03 -23.32
C LEU A 311 32.85 7.46 -24.79
N ARG A 312 32.50 8.70 -25.12
CA ARG A 312 32.61 9.26 -26.48
C ARG A 312 34.08 9.39 -26.93
N ASP A 313 34.94 9.91 -26.08
CA ASP A 313 36.29 10.34 -26.46
C ASP A 313 37.33 9.21 -26.36
N ARG A 314 37.14 8.29 -25.40
CA ARG A 314 38.11 7.23 -25.06
C ARG A 314 37.56 5.81 -25.23
N GLY A 315 36.25 5.66 -25.42
CA GLY A 315 35.60 4.36 -25.58
C GLY A 315 35.61 3.80 -27.02
N PRO A 316 35.16 2.55 -27.22
CA PRO A 316 35.05 1.94 -28.55
C PRO A 316 34.11 2.74 -29.48
N ARG A 317 34.41 2.82 -30.79
CA ARG A 317 33.57 3.62 -31.72
C ARG A 317 32.07 3.22 -31.74
N ARG A 318 31.76 1.95 -31.49
CA ARG A 318 30.40 1.41 -31.50
C ARG A 318 29.51 1.94 -30.35
N ILE A 319 30.10 2.51 -29.30
CA ILE A 319 29.34 3.04 -28.16
C ILE A 319 29.00 4.53 -28.30
N ALA A 320 29.29 5.14 -29.45
CA ALA A 320 28.98 6.54 -29.71
C ALA A 320 27.47 6.88 -29.60
N PRO A 321 26.51 6.03 -30.06
CA PRO A 321 25.09 6.26 -29.81
C PRO A 321 24.78 6.34 -28.32
N THR A 322 25.28 5.38 -27.54
CA THR A 322 25.12 5.33 -26.08
C THR A 322 25.69 6.55 -25.38
N ALA A 323 26.89 6.98 -25.75
CA ALA A 323 27.51 8.18 -25.17
C ALA A 323 26.69 9.44 -25.49
N HIS A 324 26.13 9.55 -26.69
CA HIS A 324 25.22 10.63 -27.03
C HIS A 324 23.91 10.54 -26.26
N TRP A 325 23.32 9.36 -26.14
CA TRP A 325 22.10 9.13 -25.38
C TRP A 325 22.27 9.45 -23.88
N LEU A 326 23.33 8.99 -23.23
CA LEU A 326 23.64 9.32 -21.83
C LEU A 326 23.82 10.83 -21.61
N ALA A 327 24.50 11.52 -22.53
CA ALA A 327 24.61 12.98 -22.47
C ALA A 327 23.24 13.67 -22.66
N GLY A 328 22.34 13.06 -23.45
CA GLY A 328 20.95 13.48 -23.58
C GLY A 328 20.18 13.32 -22.28
N LYS A 329 20.27 12.16 -21.63
CA LYS A 329 19.65 11.88 -20.33
C LYS A 329 20.13 12.83 -19.23
N ALA A 330 21.43 13.09 -19.16
CA ALA A 330 21.98 14.08 -18.25
C ALA A 330 21.42 15.49 -18.52
N ALA A 331 21.24 15.87 -19.79
CA ALA A 331 20.62 17.14 -20.15
C ALA A 331 19.12 17.20 -19.84
N GLU A 332 18.37 16.09 -19.96
CA GLU A 332 16.97 16.02 -19.51
C GLU A 332 16.85 16.22 -18.01
N LEU A 333 17.67 15.54 -17.22
CA LEU A 333 17.66 15.66 -15.76
C LEU A 333 18.00 17.10 -15.29
N ASP A 334 18.79 17.84 -16.06
CA ASP A 334 19.09 19.27 -15.84
C ASP A 334 18.00 20.23 -16.39
N GLY A 335 16.90 19.72 -16.98
CA GLY A 335 15.87 20.53 -17.63
C GLY A 335 16.29 21.19 -18.95
N ARG A 336 17.44 20.80 -19.52
CA ARG A 336 17.99 21.33 -20.78
C ARG A 336 17.45 20.59 -22.00
N THR A 337 16.13 20.61 -22.18
CA THR A 337 15.40 19.87 -23.22
C THR A 337 15.97 20.02 -24.64
N ALA A 338 16.33 21.23 -25.07
CA ALA A 338 16.89 21.44 -26.40
C ALA A 338 18.29 20.83 -26.59
N ASP A 339 19.10 20.77 -25.52
CA ASP A 339 20.38 20.08 -25.56
C ASP A 339 20.17 18.57 -25.63
N ALA A 340 19.23 18.03 -24.85
CA ALA A 340 18.89 16.62 -24.85
C ALA A 340 18.47 16.14 -26.25
N GLU A 341 17.58 16.89 -26.90
CA GLU A 341 17.14 16.58 -28.27
C GLU A 341 18.31 16.50 -29.25
N ARG A 342 19.20 17.49 -29.23
CA ARG A 342 20.40 17.50 -30.08
C ARG A 342 21.30 16.30 -29.82
N HIS A 343 21.37 15.83 -28.58
CA HIS A 343 22.12 14.63 -28.21
C HIS A 343 21.45 13.37 -28.78
N TYR A 344 20.13 13.23 -28.67
CA TYR A 344 19.40 12.10 -29.28
C TYR A 344 19.48 12.09 -30.81
N GLU A 345 19.38 13.25 -31.47
CA GLU A 345 19.60 13.37 -32.91
C GLU A 345 21.02 12.95 -33.33
N ARG A 346 22.03 13.26 -32.51
CA ARG A 346 23.42 12.80 -32.75
C ARG A 346 23.56 11.29 -32.57
N ALA A 347 22.85 10.70 -31.60
CA ALA A 347 22.80 9.24 -31.48
C ALA A 347 22.24 8.61 -32.76
N LEU A 348 21.10 9.13 -33.26
CA LEU A 348 20.48 8.63 -34.50
C LEU A 348 21.28 8.92 -35.77
N ALA A 349 22.11 9.96 -35.77
CA ALA A 349 23.03 10.23 -36.87
C ALA A 349 24.15 9.18 -36.97
N VAL A 350 24.49 8.54 -35.84
CA VAL A 350 25.47 7.45 -35.78
C VAL A 350 24.80 6.09 -36.03
N ASP A 351 23.71 5.82 -35.32
CA ASP A 351 22.89 4.62 -35.50
C ASP A 351 21.41 4.99 -35.64
N PRO A 352 20.85 4.95 -36.86
CA PRO A 352 19.45 5.27 -37.08
C PRO A 352 18.47 4.37 -36.32
N ASN A 353 18.85 3.16 -35.90
CA ASN A 353 17.94 2.24 -35.22
C ASN A 353 18.26 2.13 -33.72
N TRP A 354 18.78 3.21 -33.12
CA TRP A 354 19.01 3.26 -31.68
C TRP A 354 17.70 3.52 -30.92
N ASP A 355 17.11 2.45 -30.40
CA ASP A 355 15.77 2.44 -29.80
C ASP A 355 15.57 3.53 -28.74
N GLU A 356 16.47 3.68 -27.77
CA GLU A 356 16.26 4.67 -26.70
C GLU A 356 16.28 6.12 -27.18
N ALA A 357 16.98 6.42 -28.28
CA ALA A 357 16.97 7.75 -28.87
C ALA A 357 15.72 7.96 -29.74
N LEU A 358 15.21 6.90 -30.38
CA LEU A 358 13.95 6.93 -31.10
C LEU A 358 12.78 7.20 -30.14
N GLU A 359 12.70 6.46 -29.04
CA GLU A 359 11.67 6.63 -28.00
C GLU A 359 11.71 8.03 -27.38
N ALA A 360 12.91 8.51 -27.00
CA ALA A 360 13.04 9.85 -26.43
C ALA A 360 12.58 10.93 -27.43
N LEU A 361 13.00 10.84 -28.69
CA LEU A 361 12.57 11.79 -29.73
C LEU A 361 11.08 11.64 -30.08
N ALA A 362 10.50 10.45 -29.95
CA ALA A 362 9.07 10.23 -30.13
C ALA A 362 8.28 10.94 -29.02
N GLY A 363 8.73 10.87 -27.76
CA GLY A 363 8.18 11.66 -26.67
C GLY A 363 8.27 13.16 -26.93
N PHE A 364 9.39 13.65 -27.48
CA PHE A 364 9.57 15.07 -27.81
C PHE A 364 8.71 15.51 -28.99
N ALA A 365 8.41 14.61 -29.93
CA ALA A 365 7.47 14.85 -31.00
C ALA A 365 6.02 14.85 -30.48
N SER A 366 5.69 13.93 -29.57
CA SER A 366 4.41 13.88 -28.87
C SER A 366 4.17 15.20 -28.13
N ASP A 367 5.15 15.69 -27.37
CA ASP A 367 5.04 16.96 -26.64
C ASP A 367 4.71 18.14 -27.55
N ARG A 368 5.30 18.18 -28.74
CA ARG A 368 5.00 19.19 -29.77
C ARG A 368 3.62 19.05 -30.42
N GLY A 369 2.87 18.00 -30.12
CA GLY A 369 1.62 17.67 -30.80
C GLY A 369 1.82 17.06 -32.19
N ASP A 370 3.03 16.55 -32.50
CA ASP A 370 3.35 15.96 -33.80
C ASP A 370 3.23 14.42 -33.76
N ALA A 371 1.98 13.94 -33.79
CA ALA A 371 1.67 12.52 -33.74
C ALA A 371 2.25 11.74 -34.92
N VAL A 372 2.35 12.36 -36.10
CA VAL A 372 2.89 11.73 -37.31
C VAL A 372 4.38 11.44 -37.14
N ARG A 373 5.15 12.43 -36.66
CA ARG A 373 6.57 12.23 -36.38
C ARG A 373 6.78 11.25 -35.24
N ALA A 374 5.98 11.33 -34.17
CA ALA A 374 6.10 10.43 -33.04
C ALA A 374 5.90 8.96 -33.46
N ILE A 375 4.81 8.65 -34.18
CA ILE A 375 4.56 7.28 -34.68
C ILE A 375 5.65 6.85 -35.66
N GLY A 376 6.09 7.71 -36.58
CA GLY A 376 7.17 7.36 -37.52
C GLY A 376 8.52 7.06 -36.85
N LEU A 377 8.74 7.52 -35.62
CA LEU A 377 9.89 7.15 -34.79
C LEU A 377 9.63 5.81 -34.08
N LEU A 378 8.44 5.63 -33.48
CA LEU A 378 8.04 4.40 -32.79
C LEU A 378 7.93 3.18 -33.71
N ASP A 379 7.49 3.35 -34.97
CA ASP A 379 7.40 2.27 -35.97
C ASP A 379 8.76 1.61 -36.27
N ARG A 380 9.86 2.22 -35.82
CA ARG A 380 11.24 1.71 -35.98
C ARG A 380 11.75 1.00 -34.73
N VAL A 381 11.01 1.06 -33.63
CA VAL A 381 11.32 0.40 -32.36
C VAL A 381 10.50 -0.88 -32.27
N GLU A 382 11.16 -2.00 -32.01
CA GLU A 382 10.48 -3.29 -31.92
C GLU A 382 9.55 -3.34 -30.70
N GLY A 383 8.27 -3.67 -30.90
CA GLY A 383 7.28 -3.81 -29.83
C GLY A 383 6.62 -2.50 -29.37
N ALA A 384 7.04 -1.34 -29.91
CA ALA A 384 6.45 -0.06 -29.55
C ALA A 384 4.96 0.07 -29.92
N ASP A 385 4.45 -0.78 -30.82
CA ASP A 385 3.03 -0.87 -31.18
C ASP A 385 2.13 -1.39 -30.06
N ARG A 386 2.71 -1.92 -28.98
CA ARG A 386 2.01 -2.42 -27.79
C ARG A 386 1.99 -1.41 -26.63
N GLU A 387 2.71 -0.31 -26.78
CA GLU A 387 2.83 0.72 -25.75
C GLU A 387 1.63 1.67 -25.75
N SER A 388 1.21 2.12 -24.57
CA SER A 388 0.04 3.00 -24.38
C SER A 388 0.16 4.32 -25.16
N MET A 389 1.38 4.86 -25.28
CA MET A 389 1.66 6.05 -26.06
C MET A 389 1.34 5.84 -27.55
N TYR A 390 1.59 4.66 -28.10
CA TYR A 390 1.32 4.38 -29.52
C TYR A 390 -0.19 4.44 -29.81
N ASP A 391 -1.00 3.77 -28.97
CA ASP A 391 -2.47 3.80 -29.05
C ASP A 391 -3.03 5.23 -28.90
N LEU A 392 -2.47 6.01 -27.96
CA LEU A 392 -2.82 7.41 -27.79
C LEU A 392 -2.58 8.22 -29.06
N LEU A 393 -1.37 8.12 -29.63
CA LEU A 393 -0.96 8.89 -30.80
C LEU A 393 -1.79 8.55 -32.04
N GLN A 394 -2.27 7.30 -32.17
CA GLN A 394 -3.13 6.91 -33.29
C GLN A 394 -4.43 7.73 -33.36
N MET A 395 -4.99 8.12 -32.20
CA MET A 395 -6.19 8.96 -32.15
C MET A 395 -5.99 10.37 -32.71
N PHE A 396 -4.74 10.82 -32.79
CA PHE A 396 -4.34 12.16 -33.26
C PHE A 396 -3.68 12.14 -34.64
N LEU A 397 -3.67 10.99 -35.34
CA LEU A 397 -3.22 10.93 -36.72
C LEU A 397 -4.22 11.62 -37.68
N PRO A 398 -3.74 12.21 -38.79
CA PRO A 398 -4.62 12.73 -39.82
C PRO A 398 -5.52 11.63 -40.39
N VAL A 399 -6.84 11.87 -40.39
CA VAL A 399 -7.80 10.94 -40.99
C VAL A 399 -7.75 11.06 -42.52
N ASP A 400 -7.29 10.00 -43.18
CA ASP A 400 -7.34 9.92 -44.64
C ASP A 400 -8.78 9.68 -45.13
N ARG A 401 -9.18 10.45 -46.13
CA ARG A 401 -10.50 10.40 -46.76
C ARG A 401 -10.31 10.29 -48.27
N PRO A 402 -9.96 9.09 -48.77
CA PRO A 402 -9.72 8.87 -50.20
C PRO A 402 -11.00 9.08 -51.02
N ASP A 403 -12.17 9.07 -50.38
CA ASP A 403 -13.47 9.41 -50.95
C ASP A 403 -13.63 10.92 -51.24
N LEU A 404 -12.78 11.79 -50.69
CA LEU A 404 -12.84 13.24 -50.88
C LEU A 404 -11.73 13.74 -51.82
N GLY A 405 -12.12 14.42 -52.88
CA GLY A 405 -11.21 15.18 -53.73
C GLY A 405 -10.61 16.37 -53.00
N ARG A 406 -9.36 16.72 -53.35
CA ARG A 406 -8.57 17.82 -52.73
C ARG A 406 -9.34 19.15 -52.57
N ASN A 407 -10.26 19.48 -53.49
CA ASN A 407 -11.03 20.73 -53.47
C ASN A 407 -12.46 20.59 -52.92
N ASP A 408 -12.87 19.39 -52.50
CA ASP A 408 -14.21 19.11 -51.99
C ASP A 408 -14.42 19.76 -50.62
N ARG A 409 -15.67 19.86 -50.17
CA ARG A 409 -15.97 20.34 -48.82
C ARG A 409 -15.48 19.31 -47.80
N CYS A 410 -14.86 19.79 -46.73
CA CYS A 410 -14.30 18.93 -45.71
C CYS A 410 -15.40 18.19 -44.93
N TRP A 411 -15.15 16.92 -44.59
CA TRP A 411 -16.08 16.05 -43.85
C TRP A 411 -16.41 16.54 -42.43
N CYS A 412 -15.53 17.32 -41.81
CA CYS A 412 -15.69 17.84 -40.46
C CYS A 412 -16.82 18.89 -40.30
N GLY A 413 -17.53 19.24 -41.37
CA GLY A 413 -18.61 20.24 -41.32
C GLY A 413 -18.16 21.70 -41.29
N SER A 414 -16.86 22.00 -41.33
CA SER A 414 -16.33 23.39 -41.28
C SER A 414 -16.69 24.26 -42.49
N GLY A 415 -17.21 23.66 -43.57
CA GLY A 415 -17.47 24.34 -44.84
C GLY A 415 -16.20 24.73 -45.63
N ARG A 416 -14.99 24.52 -45.12
CA ARG A 416 -13.72 24.79 -45.85
C ARG A 416 -13.43 23.69 -46.88
N LYS A 417 -12.54 23.97 -47.85
CA LYS A 417 -12.04 22.94 -48.80
C LYS A 417 -11.19 21.93 -48.04
N TYR A 418 -11.25 20.64 -48.39
CA TYR A 418 -10.53 19.56 -47.72
C TYR A 418 -9.02 19.86 -47.62
N LYS A 419 -8.39 20.32 -48.72
CA LYS A 419 -6.97 20.77 -48.72
C LYS A 419 -6.60 21.89 -47.76
N ALA A 420 -7.56 22.73 -47.40
CA ALA A 420 -7.34 23.88 -46.53
C ALA A 420 -7.80 23.59 -45.10
N CYS A 421 -8.33 22.39 -44.85
CA CYS A 421 -8.92 21.98 -43.58
C CYS A 421 -8.22 20.74 -43.01
N HIS A 422 -8.53 19.53 -43.50
CA HIS A 422 -8.05 18.27 -42.89
C HIS A 422 -7.17 17.40 -43.81
N LEU A 423 -6.95 17.76 -45.08
CA LEU A 423 -6.08 16.95 -45.94
C LEU A 423 -4.64 17.00 -45.42
N GLY A 424 -4.17 15.87 -44.89
CA GLY A 424 -2.85 15.77 -44.25
C GLY A 424 -2.73 16.61 -42.97
N LYS A 425 -3.84 17.00 -42.34
CA LYS A 425 -3.87 17.78 -41.11
C LYS A 425 -4.73 17.08 -40.07
N ALA A 426 -4.20 16.96 -38.86
CA ALA A 426 -4.93 16.57 -37.66
C ALA A 426 -5.18 17.82 -36.79
N GLU A 427 -6.09 18.71 -37.20
CA GLU A 427 -6.47 19.85 -36.36
C GLU A 427 -7.55 19.40 -35.36
N HIS A 428 -7.11 18.98 -34.17
CA HIS A 428 -7.99 18.62 -33.06
C HIS A 428 -8.30 19.83 -32.17
N PRO A 429 -9.57 20.01 -31.74
CA PRO A 429 -9.92 21.03 -30.75
C PRO A 429 -9.08 20.91 -29.47
N LEU A 430 -8.85 22.04 -28.80
CA LEU A 430 -8.06 22.05 -27.56
C LEU A 430 -8.70 21.17 -26.48
N GLU A 431 -10.04 21.09 -26.46
CA GLU A 431 -10.83 20.21 -25.59
C GLU A 431 -10.45 18.72 -25.74
N GLN A 432 -10.04 18.29 -26.95
CA GLN A 432 -9.61 16.91 -27.21
C GLN A 432 -8.12 16.72 -26.94
N ARG A 433 -7.30 17.75 -27.23
CA ARG A 433 -5.86 17.73 -26.95
C ARG A 433 -5.54 17.88 -25.47
N ALA A 434 -6.45 18.42 -24.65
CA ALA A 434 -6.27 18.53 -23.21
C ALA A 434 -5.96 17.17 -22.56
N GLY A 435 -6.70 16.10 -22.92
CA GLY A 435 -6.38 14.76 -22.44
C GLY A 435 -4.97 14.30 -22.85
N TRP A 436 -4.54 14.62 -24.07
CA TRP A 436 -3.17 14.34 -24.51
C TRP A 436 -2.14 15.16 -23.74
N LEU A 437 -2.41 16.43 -23.44
CA LEU A 437 -1.56 17.27 -22.59
C LEU A 437 -1.36 16.65 -21.19
N TYR A 438 -2.43 16.16 -20.58
CA TYR A 438 -2.34 15.44 -19.31
C TYR A 438 -1.45 14.19 -19.43
N GLN A 439 -1.64 13.40 -20.49
CA GLN A 439 -0.81 12.21 -20.74
C GLN A 439 0.67 12.54 -20.99
N LYS A 440 0.99 13.66 -21.66
CA LYS A 440 2.39 14.14 -21.81
C LYS A 440 3.05 14.38 -20.45
N ALA A 441 2.34 15.04 -19.55
CA ALA A 441 2.82 15.29 -18.20
C ALA A 441 2.95 13.97 -17.40
N GLY A 442 1.97 13.06 -17.53
CA GLY A 442 2.04 11.72 -16.93
C GLY A 442 3.26 10.93 -17.43
N SER A 443 3.51 10.88 -18.73
CA SER A 443 4.71 10.23 -19.30
C SER A 443 6.02 10.87 -18.82
N PHE A 444 6.05 12.19 -18.60
CA PHE A 444 7.19 12.87 -17.98
C PHE A 444 7.39 12.43 -16.52
N ALA A 445 6.30 12.32 -15.75
CA ALA A 445 6.32 11.85 -14.36
C ALA A 445 6.67 10.36 -14.22
N GLN A 446 6.56 9.55 -15.28
CA GLN A 446 7.06 8.17 -15.28
C GLN A 446 8.60 8.07 -15.46
N GLY A 447 9.28 9.21 -15.64
CA GLY A 447 10.73 9.27 -15.73
C GLY A 447 11.43 8.84 -14.43
N ILE A 448 12.70 8.42 -14.55
CA ILE A 448 13.49 7.87 -13.43
C ILE A 448 13.56 8.77 -12.20
N ALA A 449 13.46 10.09 -12.36
CA ALA A 449 13.54 11.07 -11.28
C ALA A 449 12.34 11.03 -10.31
N TRP A 450 11.19 10.48 -10.75
CA TRP A 450 9.93 10.46 -10.00
C TRP A 450 9.50 9.05 -9.59
N ARG A 451 10.24 8.03 -10.04
CA ARG A 451 9.88 6.62 -9.86
C ARG A 451 9.80 6.21 -8.40
N SER A 452 10.70 6.69 -7.55
CA SER A 452 10.65 6.40 -6.10
C SER A 452 9.39 6.97 -5.47
N LEU A 453 9.06 8.23 -5.76
CA LEU A 453 7.84 8.89 -5.28
C LEU A 453 6.58 8.14 -5.74
N LEU A 454 6.49 7.80 -7.04
CA LEU A 454 5.34 7.06 -7.56
C LEU A 454 5.20 5.69 -6.87
N LEU A 455 6.31 5.02 -6.57
CA LEU A 455 6.30 3.75 -5.86
C LEU A 455 5.79 3.93 -4.42
N SER A 456 6.25 4.94 -3.69
CA SER A 456 5.78 5.25 -2.33
C SER A 456 4.27 5.53 -2.31
N LEU A 457 3.79 6.42 -3.19
CA LEU A 457 2.35 6.72 -3.30
C LEU A 457 1.52 5.49 -3.71
N ALA A 458 2.03 4.65 -4.61
CA ALA A 458 1.36 3.42 -5.02
C ALA A 458 1.30 2.39 -3.88
N GLN A 459 2.34 2.29 -3.04
CA GLN A 459 2.34 1.44 -1.85
C GLN A 459 1.22 1.85 -0.90
N ILE A 460 1.12 3.14 -0.56
CA ILE A 460 0.04 3.68 0.28
C ILE A 460 -1.33 3.38 -0.34
N ARG A 461 -1.48 3.65 -1.64
CA ARG A 461 -2.74 3.39 -2.37
C ARG A 461 -3.16 1.92 -2.33
N SER A 462 -2.20 1.00 -2.35
CA SER A 462 -2.42 -0.45 -2.35
C SER A 462 -2.49 -1.09 -0.96
N ALA A 463 -2.28 -0.34 0.13
CA ALA A 463 -2.09 -0.88 1.49
C ALA A 463 -3.28 -1.71 2.03
N HIS A 464 -4.46 -1.57 1.44
CA HIS A 464 -5.69 -2.27 1.83
C HIS A 464 -6.21 -3.23 0.76
N ASP A 465 -5.46 -3.45 -0.32
CA ASP A 465 -5.84 -4.35 -1.39
C ASP A 465 -4.99 -5.63 -1.32
N ASP A 466 -5.62 -6.72 -0.87
CA ASP A 466 -4.98 -8.03 -0.72
C ASP A 466 -4.69 -8.73 -2.08
N HIS A 467 -4.97 -8.07 -3.21
CA HIS A 467 -4.67 -8.63 -4.52
C HIS A 467 -3.15 -8.74 -4.76
N PRO A 468 -2.63 -9.88 -5.27
CA PRO A 468 -1.19 -10.07 -5.49
C PRO A 468 -0.52 -9.04 -6.41
N PHE A 469 -1.31 -8.34 -7.24
CA PHE A 469 -0.86 -7.30 -8.16
C PHE A 469 -1.34 -5.89 -7.77
N ALA A 470 -1.82 -5.69 -6.53
CA ALA A 470 -2.37 -4.41 -6.07
C ALA A 470 -1.39 -3.24 -6.29
N LEU A 471 -0.13 -3.41 -5.91
CA LEU A 471 0.92 -2.40 -6.12
C LEU A 471 1.10 -2.05 -7.61
N TYR A 472 1.07 -3.06 -8.49
CA TYR A 472 1.19 -2.84 -9.93
C TYR A 472 0.01 -2.05 -10.48
N HIS A 473 -1.21 -2.36 -10.05
CA HIS A 473 -2.39 -1.58 -10.42
C HIS A 473 -2.37 -0.16 -9.86
N ALA A 474 -1.85 0.02 -8.65
CA ALA A 474 -1.73 1.33 -8.00
C ALA A 474 -0.73 2.26 -8.72
N LEU A 475 0.32 1.73 -9.36
CA LEU A 475 1.25 2.52 -10.18
C LEU A 475 0.57 3.18 -11.41
N ASP A 476 -0.51 2.57 -11.90
CA ASP A 476 -1.34 3.10 -12.99
C ASP A 476 -2.61 3.82 -12.49
N ASP A 477 -2.77 3.99 -11.16
CA ASP A 477 -3.96 4.63 -10.58
C ASP A 477 -3.97 6.14 -10.89
N PRO A 478 -5.09 6.68 -11.42
CA PRO A 478 -5.20 8.10 -11.74
C PRO A 478 -4.96 9.05 -10.55
N LEU A 479 -5.30 8.65 -9.32
CA LEU A 479 -5.05 9.44 -8.12
C LEU A 479 -3.55 9.55 -7.86
N VAL A 480 -2.83 8.43 -7.92
CA VAL A 480 -1.37 8.38 -7.69
C VAL A 480 -0.66 9.27 -8.71
N ALA A 481 -1.03 9.15 -9.98
CA ALA A 481 -0.49 10.00 -11.04
C ALA A 481 -0.81 11.49 -10.83
N ASP A 482 -2.04 11.84 -10.46
CA ASP A 482 -2.44 13.25 -10.27
C ASP A 482 -1.78 13.89 -9.05
N VAL A 483 -1.64 13.15 -7.95
CA VAL A 483 -0.93 13.60 -6.74
C VAL A 483 0.55 13.85 -7.04
N ALA A 484 1.21 12.91 -7.72
CA ALA A 484 2.59 13.10 -8.16
C ALA A 484 2.74 14.33 -9.08
N LEU A 485 1.77 14.57 -9.96
CA LEU A 485 1.76 15.71 -10.87
C LEU A 485 1.60 17.04 -10.13
N PHE A 486 0.56 17.19 -9.32
CA PHE A 486 0.19 18.53 -8.82
C PHE A 486 0.62 18.78 -7.38
N GLU A 487 0.46 17.82 -6.49
CA GLU A 487 0.83 17.95 -5.07
C GLU A 487 2.34 17.77 -4.86
N CYS A 488 3.03 16.93 -5.66
CA CYS A 488 4.48 16.73 -5.56
C CYS A 488 5.32 17.53 -6.57
N GLY A 489 4.67 18.38 -7.39
CA GLY A 489 5.36 19.33 -8.27
C GLY A 489 5.87 18.79 -9.62
N ALA A 490 5.56 17.55 -10.00
CA ALA A 490 6.02 17.01 -11.29
C ALA A 490 5.44 17.76 -12.50
N PHE A 491 4.21 18.26 -12.39
CA PHE A 491 3.55 19.06 -13.41
C PHE A 491 4.19 20.45 -13.57
N GLU A 492 4.57 21.11 -12.47
CA GLU A 492 5.31 22.38 -12.52
C GLU A 492 6.65 22.18 -13.23
N ARG A 493 7.39 21.13 -12.86
CA ARG A 493 8.65 20.78 -13.51
C ARG A 493 8.46 20.46 -15.00
N PHE A 494 7.42 19.71 -15.35
CA PHE A 494 7.05 19.45 -16.74
C PHE A 494 6.83 20.75 -17.52
N VAL A 495 6.05 21.68 -17.01
CA VAL A 495 5.80 22.97 -17.67
C VAL A 495 7.09 23.78 -17.82
N ALA A 496 7.95 23.80 -16.79
CA ALA A 496 9.22 24.52 -16.82
C ALA A 496 10.20 23.95 -17.86
N GLU A 497 10.34 22.63 -17.92
CA GLU A 497 11.37 21.96 -18.73
C GLU A 497 10.88 21.61 -20.15
N ARG A 498 9.63 21.17 -20.27
CA ARG A 498 9.01 20.68 -21.52
C ARG A 498 8.12 21.71 -22.18
N GLY A 499 7.73 22.78 -21.47
CA GLY A 499 6.88 23.85 -22.01
C GLY A 499 7.41 24.49 -23.28
N VAL A 500 8.74 24.52 -23.48
CA VAL A 500 9.38 25.00 -24.72
C VAL A 500 9.03 24.18 -25.96
N LEU A 501 8.60 22.93 -25.79
CA LEU A 501 8.16 22.04 -26.87
C LEU A 501 6.67 22.17 -27.16
N LEU A 502 5.85 22.51 -26.16
CA LEU A 502 4.40 22.46 -26.28
C LEU A 502 3.87 23.47 -27.32
N PRO A 503 2.79 23.14 -28.04
CA PRO A 503 1.99 24.13 -28.75
C PRO A 503 1.62 25.30 -27.84
N ALA A 504 1.62 26.52 -28.38
CA ALA A 504 1.43 27.72 -27.55
C ALA A 504 0.10 27.77 -26.78
N ASP A 505 -0.97 27.16 -27.34
CA ASP A 505 -2.27 27.05 -26.67
C ASP A 505 -2.30 25.97 -25.58
N GLU A 506 -1.58 24.86 -25.78
CA GLU A 506 -1.36 23.84 -24.74
C GLU A 506 -0.47 24.35 -23.60
N LEU A 507 0.58 25.14 -23.90
CA LEU A 507 1.40 25.76 -22.86
C LEU A 507 0.57 26.72 -22.01
N LEU A 508 -0.27 27.55 -22.64
CA LEU A 508 -1.19 28.43 -21.91
C LEU A 508 -2.17 27.64 -21.06
N LEU A 509 -2.70 26.53 -21.58
CA LEU A 509 -3.60 25.64 -20.84
C LEU A 509 -2.89 25.01 -19.63
N ALA A 510 -1.68 24.50 -19.80
CA ALA A 510 -0.88 23.93 -18.71
C ALA A 510 -0.59 24.98 -17.62
N GLN A 511 -0.27 26.22 -18.01
CA GLN A 511 -0.09 27.32 -17.06
C GLN A 511 -1.38 27.66 -16.28
N GLN A 512 -2.56 27.45 -16.86
CA GLN A 512 -3.84 27.59 -16.15
C GLN A 512 -4.06 26.43 -15.17
N TRP A 513 -3.64 25.22 -15.51
CA TRP A 513 -3.76 24.06 -14.62
C TRP A 513 -2.91 24.20 -13.36
N LEU A 514 -1.74 24.86 -13.44
CA LEU A 514 -0.92 25.20 -12.27
C LEU A 514 -1.63 26.11 -11.25
N LEU A 515 -2.72 26.79 -11.65
CA LEU A 515 -3.51 27.66 -10.77
C LEU A 515 -4.77 26.96 -10.26
N THR A 516 -4.99 25.69 -10.62
CA THR A 516 -6.19 24.94 -10.25
C THR A 516 -5.85 23.98 -9.13
N GLU A 517 -6.58 24.07 -8.02
CA GLU A 517 -6.44 23.16 -6.88
C GLU A 517 -7.44 21.98 -6.95
N ARG A 518 -7.11 20.89 -6.26
CA ARG A 518 -8.04 19.79 -6.02
C ARG A 518 -9.12 20.27 -5.04
N SER A 519 -10.35 19.83 -5.24
CA SER A 519 -11.46 20.22 -4.35
C SER A 519 -12.47 19.09 -4.16
N VAL A 520 -13.39 19.32 -3.23
CA VAL A 520 -14.54 18.46 -2.95
C VAL A 520 -15.74 18.99 -3.72
N HIS A 521 -16.33 18.14 -4.55
CA HIS A 521 -17.43 18.50 -5.44
C HIS A 521 -18.71 17.75 -5.05
N GLU A 522 -19.82 18.48 -4.99
CA GLU A 522 -21.17 17.93 -4.91
C GLU A 522 -21.79 17.86 -6.30
N VAL A 523 -22.42 16.73 -6.64
CA VAL A 523 -23.16 16.57 -7.89
C VAL A 523 -24.54 17.21 -7.77
N GLU A 524 -24.78 18.32 -8.46
CA GLU A 524 -26.09 18.98 -8.51
C GLU A 524 -26.96 18.49 -9.68
N ALA A 525 -26.35 18.12 -10.81
CA ALA A 525 -27.06 17.54 -11.95
C ALA A 525 -26.20 16.55 -12.74
N VAL A 526 -26.85 15.54 -13.31
CA VAL A 526 -26.21 14.50 -14.13
C VAL A 526 -26.85 14.44 -15.51
N ARG A 527 -26.02 14.44 -16.55
CA ARG A 527 -26.42 14.16 -17.95
C ARG A 527 -25.69 12.89 -18.38
N PRO A 528 -26.31 11.70 -18.26
CA PRO A 528 -25.62 10.43 -18.42
C PRO A 528 -24.92 10.27 -19.78
N GLY A 529 -23.61 10.02 -19.74
CA GLY A 529 -22.78 9.88 -20.95
C GLY A 529 -22.34 11.20 -21.59
N GLU A 530 -22.70 12.34 -20.99
CA GLU A 530 -22.37 13.69 -21.49
C GLU A 530 -21.56 14.50 -20.48
N GLY A 531 -22.05 14.66 -19.24
CA GLY A 531 -21.40 15.50 -18.24
C GLY A 531 -22.17 15.70 -16.94
N LEU A 532 -21.63 16.59 -16.10
CA LEU A 532 -22.08 16.87 -14.74
C LEU A 532 -22.20 18.38 -14.53
N THR A 533 -23.13 18.79 -13.68
CA THR A 533 -23.10 20.12 -13.02
C THR A 533 -22.64 19.89 -11.59
N LEU A 534 -21.48 20.46 -11.25
CA LEU A 534 -20.84 20.31 -9.96
C LEU A 534 -20.88 21.61 -9.17
N ARG A 535 -21.03 21.49 -7.85
CA ARG A 535 -20.78 22.58 -6.90
C ARG A 535 -19.50 22.28 -6.15
N ASP A 536 -18.51 23.15 -6.27
CA ASP A 536 -17.33 23.11 -5.43
C ASP A 536 -17.75 23.49 -4.00
N VAL A 537 -17.51 22.59 -3.05
CA VAL A 537 -17.95 22.78 -1.66
C VAL A 537 -17.07 23.77 -0.90
N ARG A 538 -15.79 23.90 -1.28
CA ARG A 538 -14.82 24.82 -0.65
C ARG A 538 -15.09 26.26 -1.10
N THR A 539 -15.37 26.47 -2.38
CA THR A 539 -15.52 27.83 -2.96
C THR A 539 -16.97 28.25 -3.18
N GLY A 540 -17.89 27.29 -3.34
CA GLY A 540 -19.28 27.52 -3.74
C GLY A 540 -19.49 27.69 -5.25
N ASP A 541 -18.44 27.59 -6.06
CA ASP A 541 -18.50 27.75 -7.51
C ASP A 541 -19.29 26.62 -8.17
N ARG A 542 -19.99 26.95 -9.26
CA ARG A 542 -20.73 25.99 -10.09
C ARG A 542 -20.04 25.75 -11.41
N LEU A 543 -19.72 24.49 -11.68
CA LEU A 543 -18.91 24.08 -12.83
C LEU A 543 -19.72 23.14 -13.74
N GLU A 544 -19.70 23.42 -15.04
CA GLU A 544 -20.23 22.52 -16.06
C GLU A 544 -19.09 21.67 -16.62
N VAL A 545 -19.08 20.39 -16.25
CA VAL A 545 -17.98 19.46 -16.53
C VAL A 545 -18.38 18.46 -17.61
N THR A 546 -17.51 18.29 -18.60
CA THR A 546 -17.62 17.23 -19.60
C THR A 546 -16.95 15.98 -19.08
N GLU A 547 -17.75 14.99 -18.68
CA GLU A 547 -17.28 13.70 -18.18
C GLU A 547 -18.32 12.64 -18.58
N ARG A 548 -17.89 11.60 -19.30
CA ARG A 548 -18.80 10.63 -19.95
C ARG A 548 -18.95 9.32 -19.18
N THR A 549 -17.97 8.94 -18.38
CA THR A 549 -17.91 7.62 -17.75
C THR A 549 -18.53 7.67 -16.37
N ALA A 550 -18.05 8.56 -15.50
CA ALA A 550 -18.58 8.80 -14.17
C ALA A 550 -20.02 9.38 -14.22
N SER A 551 -20.39 10.18 -15.23
CA SER A 551 -21.79 10.62 -15.40
C SER A 551 -22.80 9.49 -15.62
N ARG A 552 -22.35 8.26 -15.91
CA ARG A 552 -23.23 7.07 -15.97
C ARG A 552 -23.39 6.38 -14.61
N GLN A 553 -22.58 6.72 -13.62
CA GLN A 553 -22.50 6.03 -12.34
C GLN A 553 -22.89 6.94 -11.17
N LEU A 554 -22.41 8.18 -11.18
CA LEU A 554 -22.69 9.20 -10.17
C LEU A 554 -24.15 9.64 -10.16
N ARG A 555 -24.63 10.03 -8.98
CA ARG A 555 -25.99 10.48 -8.70
C ARG A 555 -25.98 11.88 -8.13
N VAL A 556 -27.09 12.59 -8.28
CA VAL A 556 -27.30 13.88 -7.63
C VAL A 556 -27.20 13.69 -6.11
N GLY A 557 -26.41 14.54 -5.46
CA GLY A 557 -26.10 14.48 -4.03
C GLY A 557 -24.83 13.70 -3.67
N ASP A 558 -24.18 13.01 -4.63
CA ASP A 558 -22.89 12.36 -4.38
C ASP A 558 -21.79 13.41 -4.17
N PHE A 559 -20.80 13.07 -3.33
CA PHE A 559 -19.60 13.87 -3.09
C PHE A 559 -18.36 13.10 -3.57
N PHE A 560 -17.41 13.82 -4.16
CA PHE A 560 -16.12 13.26 -4.55
C PHE A 560 -15.00 14.31 -4.52
N CYS A 561 -13.76 13.83 -4.33
CA CYS A 561 -12.55 14.63 -4.45
C CYS A 561 -12.03 14.51 -5.89
N ALA A 562 -11.80 15.65 -6.54
CA ALA A 562 -11.19 15.68 -7.87
C ALA A 562 -10.60 17.05 -8.19
N ARG A 563 -9.69 17.08 -9.16
CA ARG A 563 -9.22 18.31 -9.81
C ARG A 563 -10.02 18.56 -11.09
N VAL A 564 -10.80 19.64 -11.10
CA VAL A 564 -11.61 20.06 -12.26
C VAL A 564 -10.88 21.17 -12.99
N VAL A 565 -10.31 20.87 -14.15
CA VAL A 565 -9.43 21.78 -14.90
C VAL A 565 -10.11 22.34 -16.16
N PRO A 566 -9.74 23.54 -16.63
CA PRO A 566 -10.18 24.03 -17.93
C PRO A 566 -9.63 23.14 -19.05
N ALA A 567 -10.42 22.92 -20.09
CA ALA A 567 -10.05 22.24 -21.32
C ALA A 567 -10.70 22.98 -22.48
N GLY A 568 -10.00 23.98 -23.03
CA GLY A 568 -10.55 24.89 -24.04
C GLY A 568 -11.74 25.68 -23.51
N SER A 569 -12.92 25.47 -24.10
CA SER A 569 -14.18 26.13 -23.69
C SER A 569 -14.99 25.34 -22.65
N THR A 570 -14.48 24.20 -22.18
CA THR A 570 -15.16 23.30 -21.23
C THR A 570 -14.33 23.08 -19.96
N MET A 571 -14.92 22.48 -18.93
CA MET A 571 -14.19 21.93 -17.78
C MET A 571 -14.15 20.40 -17.88
N GLN A 572 -13.05 19.77 -17.46
CA GLN A 572 -12.84 18.32 -17.52
C GLN A 572 -12.10 17.81 -16.27
N ILE A 573 -12.08 16.49 -16.08
CA ILE A 573 -11.36 15.79 -15.01
C ILE A 573 -10.47 14.73 -15.65
N PHE A 574 -9.21 14.63 -15.21
CA PHE A 574 -8.23 13.64 -15.68
C PHE A 574 -7.65 12.79 -14.53
N GLY A 575 -7.36 13.41 -13.39
CA GLY A 575 -6.63 12.84 -12.25
C GLY A 575 -7.42 11.99 -11.26
N GLY A 576 -8.41 11.25 -11.75
CA GLY A 576 -9.28 10.42 -10.92
C GLY A 576 -10.46 11.17 -10.28
N ILE A 577 -11.43 10.39 -9.84
CA ILE A 577 -12.64 10.83 -9.15
C ILE A 577 -12.76 9.95 -7.92
N GLU A 578 -12.44 10.50 -6.74
CA GLU A 578 -12.41 9.74 -5.49
C GLU A 578 -13.69 9.98 -4.70
N PRO A 579 -14.61 9.00 -4.61
CA PRO A 579 -15.85 9.16 -3.85
C PRO A 579 -15.58 9.41 -2.37
N ILE A 580 -16.35 10.32 -1.77
CA ILE A 580 -16.22 10.67 -0.35
C ILE A 580 -17.57 10.43 0.35
N ALA A 581 -17.54 9.79 1.52
CA ALA A 581 -18.73 9.67 2.36
C ALA A 581 -19.07 11.04 3.01
N PRO A 582 -20.35 11.38 3.24
CA PRO A 582 -20.71 12.69 3.82
C PRO A 582 -20.00 13.04 5.13
N GLY A 583 -19.67 12.04 5.97
CA GLY A 583 -18.96 12.25 7.23
C GLY A 583 -17.47 12.60 7.08
N GLN A 584 -16.83 12.22 5.97
CA GLN A 584 -15.42 12.49 5.67
C GLN A 584 -15.18 13.89 5.10
N ARG A 585 -16.25 14.59 4.71
CA ARG A 585 -16.18 15.88 3.99
C ARG A 585 -15.43 16.96 4.77
N GLY A 586 -15.69 17.09 6.07
CA GLY A 586 -15.09 18.15 6.89
C GLY A 586 -13.58 17.97 7.02
N GLU A 587 -13.17 16.77 7.42
CA GLU A 587 -11.78 16.37 7.57
C GLU A 587 -10.98 16.52 6.27
N LEU A 588 -11.54 16.09 5.13
CA LEU A 588 -10.87 16.28 3.84
C LEU A 588 -10.74 17.75 3.45
N ILE A 589 -11.72 18.59 3.76
CA ILE A 589 -11.60 20.04 3.49
C ILE A 589 -10.48 20.65 4.34
N GLU A 590 -10.39 20.28 5.62
CA GLU A 590 -9.30 20.72 6.49
C GLU A 590 -7.93 20.26 5.97
N LEU A 591 -7.84 19.02 5.49
CA LEU A 591 -6.64 18.47 4.86
C LEU A 591 -6.27 19.24 3.58
N LEU A 592 -7.24 19.59 2.73
CA LEU A 592 -6.98 20.34 1.49
C LEU A 592 -6.68 21.83 1.71
N ASP A 593 -7.15 22.43 2.81
CA ASP A 593 -6.92 23.84 3.14
C ASP A 593 -5.59 24.08 3.88
N SER A 594 -4.93 23.01 4.33
CA SER A 594 -3.66 23.07 5.05
C SER A 594 -2.47 23.04 4.10
N ASP A 595 -1.66 24.10 4.11
CA ASP A 595 -0.37 24.17 3.40
C ASP A 595 0.67 23.17 3.94
N ALA A 596 0.42 22.56 5.10
CA ALA A 596 1.31 21.61 5.76
C ALA A 596 0.98 20.15 5.46
N THR A 597 -0.06 19.88 4.67
CA THR A 597 -0.48 18.53 4.31
C THR A 597 0.58 17.83 3.47
N ASP A 598 0.99 16.64 3.91
CA ASP A 598 1.84 15.78 3.10
C ASP A 598 0.99 15.15 1.96
N PRO A 599 1.47 15.14 0.71
CA PRO A 599 0.83 14.40 -0.37
C PRO A 599 0.51 12.93 -0.02
N GLU A 600 1.32 12.29 0.82
CA GLU A 600 1.11 10.92 1.28
C GLU A 600 -0.15 10.79 2.16
N ASP A 601 -0.38 11.72 3.09
CA ASP A 601 -1.57 11.78 3.95
C ASP A 601 -2.86 11.87 3.11
N LEU A 602 -2.82 12.63 2.01
CA LEU A 602 -3.94 12.76 1.10
C LEU A 602 -4.26 11.44 0.38
N VAL A 603 -3.23 10.71 -0.05
CA VAL A 603 -3.42 9.40 -0.69
C VAL A 603 -3.93 8.39 0.33
N GLU A 604 -3.40 8.39 1.55
CA GLU A 604 -3.86 7.53 2.64
C GLU A 604 -5.34 7.77 2.94
N PHE A 605 -5.72 9.03 3.17
CA PHE A 605 -7.10 9.41 3.46
C PHE A 605 -8.09 8.95 2.38
N LEU A 606 -7.73 9.16 1.10
CA LEU A 606 -8.58 8.78 -0.04
C LEU A 606 -8.55 7.26 -0.32
N SER A 607 -7.61 6.53 0.27
CA SER A 607 -7.48 5.08 0.14
C SER A 607 -8.12 4.31 1.31
N ALA A 608 -8.36 4.97 2.44
CA ALA A 608 -9.00 4.39 3.64
C ALA A 608 -10.37 3.73 3.34
N ARG A 609 -11.07 4.13 2.27
CA ARG A 609 -12.33 3.49 1.84
C ARG A 609 -12.17 2.04 1.38
N PHE A 610 -10.96 1.62 1.05
CA PHE A 610 -10.63 0.23 0.72
C PHE A 610 -10.32 -0.61 1.95
N ALA A 611 -10.09 0.02 3.11
CA ALA A 611 -9.82 -0.69 4.35
C ALA A 611 -11.03 -1.58 4.72
N PRO A 612 -10.77 -2.80 5.25
CA PRO A 612 -11.84 -3.65 5.73
C PRO A 612 -12.63 -2.93 6.84
N PRO A 613 -13.97 -3.05 6.85
CA PRO A 613 -14.80 -2.37 7.84
C PRO A 613 -14.45 -2.84 9.26
N ARG A 614 -14.08 -1.90 10.13
CA ARG A 614 -13.90 -2.18 11.56
C ARG A 614 -15.24 -2.15 12.27
N LEU A 615 -15.64 -3.29 12.83
CA LEU A 615 -16.85 -3.37 13.66
C LEU A 615 -16.50 -2.94 15.08
N VAL A 616 -17.11 -1.85 15.53
CA VAL A 616 -16.97 -1.32 16.89
C VAL A 616 -18.31 -1.35 17.62
N THR A 617 -18.26 -1.50 18.94
CA THR A 617 -19.43 -1.32 19.81
C THR A 617 -19.82 0.17 19.88
N ALA A 618 -21.03 0.48 20.37
CA ALA A 618 -21.54 1.86 20.42
C ALA A 618 -20.67 2.84 21.25
N ASP A 619 -19.82 2.32 22.13
CA ASP A 619 -18.81 3.03 22.92
C ASP A 619 -17.41 3.00 22.29
N GLY A 620 -17.30 2.68 20.99
CA GLY A 620 -16.08 2.83 20.20
C GLY A 620 -15.01 1.73 20.36
N HIS A 621 -15.30 0.66 21.09
CA HIS A 621 -14.36 -0.45 21.29
C HIS A 621 -14.48 -1.49 20.18
N PRO A 622 -13.41 -2.21 19.80
CA PRO A 622 -13.52 -3.33 18.88
C PRO A 622 -14.58 -4.33 19.33
N MET A 623 -15.43 -4.75 18.39
CA MET A 623 -16.48 -5.72 18.69
C MET A 623 -15.88 -7.13 18.73
N VAL A 624 -15.78 -7.67 19.94
CA VAL A 624 -15.22 -9.00 20.23
C VAL A 624 -16.24 -9.76 21.07
N ALA A 625 -16.74 -10.91 20.60
CA ALA A 625 -17.55 -11.76 21.46
C ALA A 625 -16.63 -12.48 22.44
N CYS A 626 -16.70 -12.05 23.69
CA CYS A 626 -15.97 -12.66 24.78
C CYS A 626 -16.92 -13.56 25.56
N THR A 627 -16.54 -14.82 25.77
CA THR A 627 -17.28 -15.73 26.67
C THR A 627 -16.35 -16.36 27.69
N ALA A 628 -16.85 -16.58 28.91
CA ALA A 628 -16.16 -17.36 29.94
C ALA A 628 -17.12 -18.28 30.66
N VAL A 629 -16.59 -19.42 31.11
CA VAL A 629 -17.33 -20.48 31.78
C VAL A 629 -16.64 -20.76 33.10
N PHE A 630 -17.32 -20.49 34.21
CA PHE A 630 -16.82 -20.71 35.57
C PHE A 630 -17.51 -21.89 36.24
N GLU A 631 -16.75 -22.77 36.87
CA GLU A 631 -17.29 -23.68 37.89
C GLU A 631 -17.48 -22.91 39.20
N VAL A 632 -18.71 -22.89 39.70
CA VAL A 632 -19.09 -22.11 40.88
C VAL A 632 -18.90 -22.94 42.15
N SER A 633 -18.26 -22.35 43.16
CA SER A 633 -18.01 -22.96 44.47
C SER A 633 -19.08 -22.64 45.52
N ASP A 634 -19.71 -21.47 45.43
CA ASP A 634 -20.82 -21.02 46.30
C ASP A 634 -22.03 -20.53 45.50
N THR A 635 -22.87 -21.47 45.06
CA THR A 635 -24.07 -21.19 44.26
C THR A 635 -25.06 -20.25 44.95
N ALA A 636 -25.20 -20.32 46.29
CA ALA A 636 -26.12 -19.46 47.03
C ALA A 636 -25.56 -18.04 47.19
N GLY A 637 -24.26 -17.93 47.43
CA GLY A 637 -23.54 -16.66 47.54
C GLY A 637 -23.49 -15.89 46.24
N ILE A 638 -23.14 -16.56 45.14
CA ILE A 638 -23.00 -15.94 43.82
C ILE A 638 -24.33 -15.34 43.36
N ARG A 639 -25.45 -16.09 43.46
CA ARG A 639 -26.80 -15.63 43.09
C ARG A 639 -27.17 -14.32 43.81
N ARG A 640 -26.92 -14.26 45.12
CA ARG A 640 -27.26 -13.09 45.96
C ARG A 640 -26.39 -11.88 45.66
N LYS A 641 -25.11 -12.08 45.31
CA LYS A 641 -24.18 -10.98 45.02
C LYS A 641 -24.37 -10.45 43.59
N LEU A 642 -24.52 -11.32 42.60
CA LEU A 642 -24.86 -10.94 41.22
C LEU A 642 -26.21 -10.20 41.18
N SER A 643 -27.22 -10.69 41.90
CA SER A 643 -28.53 -10.02 41.93
C SER A 643 -28.50 -8.65 42.60
N ARG A 644 -27.52 -8.41 43.48
CA ARG A 644 -27.30 -7.07 44.05
C ARG A 644 -26.61 -6.12 43.08
N ARG A 645 -25.76 -6.63 42.20
CA ARG A 645 -24.96 -5.82 41.26
C ARG A 645 -25.68 -5.53 39.95
N PHE A 646 -26.45 -6.48 39.44
CA PHE A 646 -27.06 -6.44 38.10
C PHE A 646 -28.60 -6.48 38.14
N GLY A 647 -29.20 -6.44 39.33
CA GLY A 647 -30.66 -6.53 39.50
C GLY A 647 -31.19 -7.97 39.58
N ALA A 648 -32.51 -8.12 39.67
CA ALA A 648 -33.13 -9.44 39.82
C ALA A 648 -32.89 -10.34 38.60
N ALA A 649 -32.51 -11.59 38.83
CA ALA A 649 -32.31 -12.56 37.77
C ALA A 649 -33.64 -12.95 37.09
N ASP A 650 -33.63 -13.09 35.77
CA ASP A 650 -34.69 -13.77 35.02
C ASP A 650 -34.21 -15.18 34.68
N LYS A 651 -34.86 -16.21 35.24
CA LYS A 651 -34.49 -17.63 35.07
C LYS A 651 -32.99 -17.91 35.27
N ASP A 652 -32.39 -17.31 36.31
CA ASP A 652 -30.94 -17.37 36.61
C ASP A 652 -30.03 -16.78 35.53
N ARG A 653 -30.55 -15.81 34.77
CA ARG A 653 -29.78 -14.94 33.90
C ARG A 653 -29.78 -13.52 34.45
N TRP A 654 -28.61 -12.90 34.52
CA TRP A 654 -28.42 -11.48 34.82
C TRP A 654 -27.98 -10.77 33.55
N THR A 655 -28.46 -9.55 33.35
CA THR A 655 -28.03 -8.71 32.23
C THR A 655 -27.53 -7.40 32.80
N TRP A 656 -26.34 -6.99 32.36
CA TRP A 656 -25.84 -5.65 32.62
C TRP A 656 -26.42 -4.74 31.55
N THR A 657 -27.21 -3.75 31.97
CA THR A 657 -27.82 -2.77 31.07
C THR A 657 -27.43 -1.34 31.45
N GLU A 658 -27.24 -0.50 30.46
CA GLU A 658 -27.01 0.95 30.59
C GLU A 658 -27.73 1.65 29.42
N ASP A 659 -28.49 2.71 29.71
CA ASP A 659 -29.28 3.46 28.73
C ASP A 659 -30.15 2.60 27.78
N GLY A 660 -30.70 1.50 28.31
CA GLY A 660 -31.56 0.59 27.56
C GLY A 660 -30.82 -0.44 26.68
N SER A 661 -29.49 -0.39 26.63
CA SER A 661 -28.65 -1.33 25.89
C SER A 661 -28.10 -2.42 26.81
N VAL A 662 -28.01 -3.66 26.31
CA VAL A 662 -27.39 -4.78 27.04
C VAL A 662 -25.88 -4.73 26.80
N LEU A 663 -25.11 -4.54 27.87
CA LEU A 663 -23.65 -4.44 27.84
C LEU A 663 -22.94 -5.78 28.06
N GLY A 664 -23.65 -6.75 28.66
CA GLY A 664 -23.20 -8.13 28.84
C GLY A 664 -24.18 -8.95 29.67
N ALA A 665 -23.98 -10.25 29.74
CA ALA A 665 -24.86 -11.15 30.45
C ALA A 665 -24.11 -12.23 31.22
N LEU A 666 -24.77 -12.76 32.25
CA LEU A 666 -24.29 -13.89 33.03
C LEU A 666 -25.43 -14.91 33.17
N HIS A 667 -25.17 -16.18 32.90
CA HIS A 667 -26.16 -17.25 33.01
C HIS A 667 -25.65 -18.39 33.88
N LEU A 668 -26.40 -18.71 34.93
CA LEU A 668 -26.07 -19.83 35.83
C LEU A 668 -26.87 -21.08 35.41
N ALA A 669 -26.19 -22.04 34.80
CA ALA A 669 -26.78 -23.28 34.30
C ALA A 669 -27.21 -24.20 35.46
N ARG A 670 -28.46 -24.66 35.43
CA ARG A 670 -29.09 -25.45 36.52
C ARG A 670 -28.82 -26.95 36.48
N ASP A 671 -28.37 -27.46 35.33
CA ASP A 671 -28.36 -28.90 35.04
C ASP A 671 -26.95 -29.51 34.98
N THR A 672 -25.93 -28.78 35.44
CA THR A 672 -24.54 -29.25 35.50
C THR A 672 -24.12 -29.44 36.97
N GLU A 673 -23.49 -30.57 37.30
CA GLU A 673 -22.71 -30.74 38.53
C GLU A 673 -21.23 -30.91 38.19
N PRO A 674 -20.32 -30.00 38.62
CA PRO A 674 -20.60 -28.76 39.36
C PRO A 674 -21.39 -27.71 38.56
N TRP A 675 -22.04 -26.78 39.28
CA TRP A 675 -22.80 -25.68 38.66
C TRP A 675 -21.88 -24.76 37.89
N VAL A 676 -22.32 -24.34 36.70
CA VAL A 676 -21.52 -23.52 35.79
C VAL A 676 -22.16 -22.16 35.59
N LEU A 677 -21.34 -21.11 35.66
CA LEU A 677 -21.73 -19.74 35.31
C LEU A 677 -21.05 -19.35 33.99
N GLU A 678 -21.88 -19.09 32.99
CA GLU A 678 -21.47 -18.53 31.70
C GLU A 678 -21.52 -17.00 31.78
N VAL A 679 -20.54 -16.35 31.20
CA VAL A 679 -20.38 -14.89 31.14
C VAL A 679 -20.15 -14.51 29.69
N GLU A 680 -20.85 -13.49 29.20
CA GLU A 680 -20.71 -13.00 27.83
C GLU A 680 -20.70 -11.47 27.77
N ALA A 681 -19.86 -10.91 26.91
CA ALA A 681 -19.87 -9.49 26.54
C ALA A 681 -19.35 -9.31 25.10
N MET A 682 -19.66 -8.16 24.49
CA MET A 682 -19.30 -7.86 23.10
C MET A 682 -18.06 -6.95 22.95
N ASN A 683 -17.34 -6.70 24.05
CA ASN A 683 -16.01 -6.13 24.04
C ASN A 683 -15.23 -6.54 25.31
N GLU A 684 -13.92 -6.39 25.26
CA GLU A 684 -13.03 -6.88 26.32
C GLU A 684 -13.13 -6.10 27.64
N PRO A 685 -13.16 -4.75 27.68
CA PRO A 685 -13.21 -4.05 28.96
C PRO A 685 -14.48 -4.35 29.77
N ARG A 686 -15.62 -4.52 29.08
CA ARG A 686 -16.87 -4.95 29.74
C ARG A 686 -16.77 -6.39 30.19
N PHE A 687 -16.16 -7.25 29.39
CA PHE A 687 -15.93 -8.63 29.76
C PHE A 687 -15.08 -8.76 31.03
N GLU A 688 -13.93 -8.08 31.10
CA GLU A 688 -13.09 -8.06 32.30
C GLU A 688 -13.85 -7.56 33.53
N SER A 689 -14.67 -6.52 33.37
CA SER A 689 -15.55 -6.03 34.44
C SER A 689 -16.54 -7.09 34.96
N LEU A 690 -17.02 -7.97 34.07
CA LEU A 690 -17.88 -9.10 34.46
C LEU A 690 -17.08 -10.22 35.13
N ILE A 691 -15.87 -10.53 34.65
CA ILE A 691 -14.96 -11.50 35.26
C ILE A 691 -14.62 -11.08 36.70
N ASP A 692 -14.26 -9.81 36.90
CA ASP A 692 -14.01 -9.22 38.22
C ASP A 692 -15.23 -9.32 39.14
N ALA A 693 -16.43 -9.07 38.60
CA ALA A 693 -17.67 -9.21 39.35
C ALA A 693 -17.92 -10.66 39.78
N VAL A 694 -17.57 -11.65 38.95
CA VAL A 694 -17.62 -13.07 39.30
C VAL A 694 -16.62 -13.41 40.39
N GLY A 695 -15.35 -13.00 40.26
CA GLY A 695 -14.31 -13.26 41.27
C GLY A 695 -14.64 -12.63 42.64
N ALA A 696 -15.21 -11.42 42.66
CA ALA A 696 -15.69 -10.79 43.89
C ALA A 696 -16.93 -11.50 44.47
N ALA A 697 -17.78 -12.05 43.60
CA ALA A 697 -18.98 -12.77 43.98
C ALA A 697 -18.68 -14.15 44.57
N ASP A 698 -17.76 -14.89 43.96
CA ASP A 698 -17.30 -16.20 44.39
C ASP A 698 -15.78 -16.32 44.23
N PRO A 699 -15.00 -16.03 45.28
CA PRO A 699 -13.54 -16.14 45.24
C PRO A 699 -13.02 -17.56 45.02
N GLY A 700 -13.87 -18.58 45.14
CA GLY A 700 -13.53 -19.98 44.86
C GLY A 700 -13.95 -20.45 43.47
N ALA A 701 -14.53 -19.58 42.64
CA ALA A 701 -14.92 -19.91 41.28
C ALA A 701 -13.69 -20.27 40.43
N ARG A 702 -13.78 -21.38 39.68
CA ARG A 702 -12.69 -21.85 38.81
C ARG A 702 -13.06 -21.62 37.36
N LEU A 703 -12.27 -20.80 36.65
CA LEU A 703 -12.41 -20.64 35.21
C LEU A 703 -12.12 -21.97 34.51
N ARG A 704 -13.05 -22.41 33.65
CA ARG A 704 -12.95 -23.64 32.88
C ARG A 704 -12.56 -23.36 31.43
N GLU A 705 -13.20 -22.36 30.84
CA GLU A 705 -13.06 -22.01 29.43
C GLU A 705 -13.25 -20.51 29.27
N GLN A 706 -12.50 -19.94 28.34
CA GLN A 706 -12.58 -18.53 27.98
C GLN A 706 -12.26 -18.40 26.50
N THR A 707 -13.08 -17.66 25.78
CA THR A 707 -12.87 -17.37 24.35
C THR A 707 -13.04 -15.89 24.10
N ARG A 708 -12.27 -15.37 23.14
CA ARG A 708 -12.41 -14.03 22.57
C ARG A 708 -12.41 -14.20 21.07
N THR A 709 -13.53 -13.89 20.44
CA THR A 709 -13.70 -14.08 19.00
C THR A 709 -14.01 -12.74 18.36
N PRO A 710 -13.14 -12.19 17.50
CA PRO A 710 -13.44 -10.97 16.76
C PRO A 710 -14.71 -11.10 15.93
N ALA A 711 -15.46 -10.01 15.78
CA ALA A 711 -16.73 -10.03 15.04
C ALA A 711 -16.60 -10.52 13.58
N ALA A 712 -15.49 -10.19 12.90
CA ALA A 712 -15.24 -10.66 11.54
C ALA A 712 -15.16 -12.19 11.47
N GLU A 713 -14.51 -12.83 12.45
CA GLU A 713 -14.40 -14.28 12.52
C GLU A 713 -15.74 -14.93 12.85
N LEU A 714 -16.53 -14.35 13.76
CA LEU A 714 -17.90 -14.83 14.05
C LEU A 714 -18.78 -14.78 12.81
N MET A 715 -18.68 -13.71 12.01
CA MET A 715 -19.44 -13.56 10.77
C MET A 715 -19.02 -14.60 9.73
N ALA A 716 -17.71 -14.85 9.58
CA ALA A 716 -17.18 -15.89 8.70
C ALA A 716 -17.63 -17.29 9.16
N GLN A 717 -17.50 -17.61 10.46
CA GLN A 717 -17.95 -18.86 11.05
C GLN A 717 -19.47 -19.06 10.89
N ALA A 718 -20.28 -18.00 11.00
CA ALA A 718 -21.73 -18.06 10.79
C ALA A 718 -22.11 -18.33 9.32
N GLN A 719 -21.33 -17.78 8.38
CA GLN A 719 -21.49 -18.03 6.94
C GLN A 719 -21.11 -19.47 6.57
N ASP A 720 -20.01 -20.00 7.11
CA ASP A 720 -19.54 -21.37 6.86
C ASP A 720 -20.40 -22.44 7.55
N ASN A 721 -20.89 -22.18 8.77
CA ASN A 721 -21.72 -23.14 9.51
C ASN A 721 -23.17 -23.22 9.01
N GLY A 722 -23.54 -22.47 7.95
CA GLY A 722 -24.89 -22.51 7.38
C GLY A 722 -25.98 -22.17 8.38
N VAL A 723 -25.64 -21.45 9.46
CA VAL A 723 -26.62 -20.97 10.44
C VAL A 723 -27.37 -19.83 9.78
N LEU A 724 -28.45 -20.19 9.08
CA LEU A 724 -29.47 -19.24 8.66
C LEU A 724 -29.80 -18.35 9.86
N PRO A 725 -29.85 -17.01 9.69
CA PRO A 725 -30.44 -16.16 10.71
C PRO A 725 -31.80 -16.77 11.08
N ALA A 726 -32.13 -16.74 12.38
CA ALA A 726 -33.47 -17.08 12.85
C ALA A 726 -34.50 -16.54 11.84
N GLN A 727 -35.41 -17.40 11.37
CA GLN A 727 -36.39 -17.11 10.31
C GLN A 727 -36.71 -15.62 10.28
N PRO A 728 -36.50 -14.90 9.16
CA PRO A 728 -36.82 -13.49 9.10
C PRO A 728 -38.27 -13.34 9.55
N VAL A 729 -38.43 -12.67 10.68
CA VAL A 729 -39.73 -12.27 11.22
C VAL A 729 -40.40 -11.50 10.09
N ASP A 730 -41.54 -11.97 9.61
CA ASP A 730 -42.25 -11.28 8.53
C ASP A 730 -42.67 -9.89 9.05
N PRO A 731 -42.06 -8.80 8.55
CA PRO A 731 -42.36 -7.45 9.04
C PRO A 731 -43.78 -7.00 8.64
N GLU A 732 -44.49 -7.79 7.83
CA GLU A 732 -45.90 -7.58 7.49
C GLU A 732 -46.88 -8.30 8.43
N ASP A 733 -46.41 -9.02 9.46
CA ASP A 733 -47.27 -9.49 10.54
C ASP A 733 -47.95 -8.29 11.24
N PRO A 734 -49.29 -8.22 11.33
CA PRO A 734 -50.00 -7.07 11.87
C PRO A 734 -49.60 -6.64 13.29
N GLU A 735 -49.28 -7.59 14.18
CA GLU A 735 -48.88 -7.26 15.56
C GLU A 735 -47.46 -6.68 15.60
N ILE A 736 -46.57 -7.21 14.75
CA ILE A 736 -45.17 -6.80 14.67
C ILE A 736 -45.03 -5.47 13.94
N ALA A 737 -45.77 -5.28 12.84
CA ALA A 737 -45.85 -4.01 12.11
C ALA A 737 -46.37 -2.87 13.00
N THR A 738 -47.34 -3.16 13.89
CA THR A 738 -47.86 -2.16 14.84
C THR A 738 -46.81 -1.80 15.89
N ALA A 739 -46.14 -2.78 16.48
CA ALA A 739 -45.07 -2.53 17.46
C ALA A 739 -43.88 -1.77 16.85
N LEU A 740 -43.51 -2.12 15.60
CA LEU A 740 -42.46 -1.43 14.83
C LEU A 740 -42.87 0.02 14.50
N ASP A 741 -44.12 0.29 14.11
CA ASP A 741 -44.58 1.66 13.83
C ASP A 741 -44.65 2.51 15.10
N GLU A 742 -45.05 1.95 16.25
CA GLU A 742 -45.00 2.64 17.54
C GLU A 742 -43.56 2.98 17.96
N HIS A 743 -42.63 2.03 17.83
CA HIS A 743 -41.23 2.24 18.15
C HIS A 743 -40.59 3.31 17.25
N ILE A 744 -40.84 3.25 15.94
CA ILE A 744 -40.30 4.22 14.98
C ILE A 744 -40.86 5.62 15.19
N ARG A 745 -42.12 5.78 15.61
CA ARG A 745 -42.65 7.11 15.96
C ARG A 745 -41.93 7.72 17.15
N GLY A 746 -41.54 6.90 18.14
CA GLY A 746 -40.70 7.34 19.25
C GLY A 746 -39.31 7.76 18.76
N TYR A 747 -38.69 6.93 17.94
CA TYR A 747 -37.38 7.21 17.34
C TYR A 747 -37.37 8.47 16.48
N GLU A 748 -38.39 8.69 15.64
CA GLU A 748 -38.55 9.90 14.83
C GLU A 748 -38.62 11.17 15.69
N GLN A 749 -39.32 11.12 16.82
CA GLN A 749 -39.38 12.28 17.74
C GLN A 749 -38.03 12.57 18.38
N GLN A 750 -37.30 11.53 18.77
CA GLN A 750 -35.96 11.67 19.33
C GLN A 750 -34.96 12.21 18.28
N TRP A 751 -35.01 11.67 17.07
CA TRP A 751 -34.14 12.06 15.96
C TRP A 751 -34.26 13.56 15.60
N LEU A 752 -35.46 14.14 15.74
CA LEU A 752 -35.68 15.58 15.50
C LEU A 752 -34.88 16.49 16.45
N ASP A 753 -34.50 15.98 17.62
CA ASP A 753 -33.79 16.71 18.68
C ASP A 753 -32.34 16.18 18.87
N GLU A 754 -31.90 15.23 18.03
CA GLU A 754 -30.56 14.66 18.05
C GLU A 754 -29.59 15.46 17.17
N ALA A 755 -28.35 15.63 17.63
CA ALA A 755 -27.29 16.29 16.86
C ALA A 755 -26.85 15.40 15.70
N ILE A 756 -27.05 15.86 14.46
CA ILE A 756 -26.78 15.04 13.27
C ILE A 756 -25.46 15.48 12.60
N PRO A 757 -24.45 14.59 12.47
CA PRO A 757 -23.18 14.91 11.82
C PRO A 757 -23.34 15.44 10.39
N ALA A 758 -24.27 14.88 9.60
CA ALA A 758 -24.57 15.34 8.24
C ALA A 758 -25.11 16.78 8.17
N LEU A 759 -25.59 17.34 9.29
CA LEU A 759 -26.03 18.73 9.43
C LEU A 759 -24.98 19.60 10.16
N GLY A 760 -23.72 19.14 10.24
CA GLY A 760 -22.65 19.82 10.96
C GLY A 760 -22.83 19.82 12.48
N GLY A 761 -23.43 18.75 13.03
CA GLY A 761 -23.68 18.60 14.47
C GLY A 761 -24.92 19.33 14.99
N HIS A 762 -25.73 19.93 14.12
CA HIS A 762 -26.99 20.57 14.47
C HIS A 762 -28.17 19.59 14.48
N THR A 763 -29.23 19.95 15.19
CA THR A 763 -30.46 19.16 15.20
C THR A 763 -31.35 19.49 13.98
N PRO A 764 -32.18 18.55 13.50
CA PRO A 764 -33.15 18.82 12.43
C PRO A 764 -34.05 20.02 12.72
N ARG A 765 -34.49 20.22 13.98
CA ARG A 765 -35.31 21.38 14.36
C ARG A 765 -34.54 22.70 14.26
N GLU A 766 -33.26 22.72 14.65
CA GLU A 766 -32.40 23.89 14.49
C GLU A 766 -32.24 24.26 13.03
N CYS A 767 -31.94 23.27 12.16
CA CYS A 767 -31.78 23.52 10.73
C CYS A 767 -33.10 23.92 10.04
N ALA A 768 -34.26 23.45 10.51
CA ALA A 768 -35.56 23.89 9.98
C ALA A 768 -35.89 25.34 10.35
N ALA A 769 -35.44 25.79 11.53
CA ALA A 769 -35.64 27.15 12.02
C ALA A 769 -34.66 28.16 11.40
N ASP A 770 -33.50 27.70 10.91
CA ASP A 770 -32.50 28.52 10.23
C ASP A 770 -32.71 28.54 8.70
N PRO A 771 -33.09 29.69 8.10
CA PRO A 771 -33.28 29.80 6.66
C PRO A 771 -32.04 29.46 5.83
N THR A 772 -30.83 29.61 6.39
CA THR A 772 -29.57 29.33 5.66
C THR A 772 -29.20 27.85 5.63
N ARG A 773 -29.73 27.05 6.57
CA ARG A 773 -29.47 25.60 6.69
C ARG A 773 -30.64 24.73 6.26
N ARG A 774 -31.80 25.34 5.98
CA ARG A 774 -33.01 24.64 5.51
C ARG A 774 -32.76 23.77 4.28
N ASP A 775 -31.92 24.23 3.37
CA ASP A 775 -31.57 23.50 2.15
C ASP A 775 -30.67 22.28 2.41
N GLU A 776 -29.85 22.30 3.47
CA GLU A 776 -29.07 21.12 3.92
C GLU A 776 -29.99 20.07 4.55
N LEU A 777 -30.94 20.51 5.37
CA LEU A 777 -31.95 19.64 5.97
C LEU A 777 -32.89 19.01 4.91
N ALA A 778 -33.33 19.80 3.93
CA ALA A 778 -34.14 19.29 2.83
C ALA A 778 -33.40 18.22 2.03
N ARG A 779 -32.11 18.45 1.71
CA ARG A 779 -31.25 17.47 1.03
C ARG A 779 -31.05 16.20 1.84
N LEU A 780 -30.83 16.31 3.16
CA LEU A 780 -30.73 15.13 4.03
C LEU A 780 -32.00 14.28 3.97
N LEU A 781 -33.18 14.91 4.09
CA LEU A 781 -34.47 14.22 4.02
C LEU A 781 -34.73 13.58 2.64
N ASP A 782 -34.22 14.18 1.57
CA ASP A 782 -34.34 13.62 0.21
C ASP A 782 -33.43 12.40 -0.02
N SER A 783 -32.38 12.23 0.78
CA SER A 783 -31.52 11.04 0.71
C SER A 783 -32.16 9.78 1.30
N PHE A 784 -33.23 9.93 2.09
CA PHE A 784 -33.91 8.80 2.74
C PHE A 784 -34.81 8.03 1.76
N PRO A 785 -35.03 6.71 1.98
CA PRO A 785 -35.96 5.93 1.16
C PRO A 785 -37.37 6.53 1.18
N GLN A 786 -37.91 6.83 -0.01
CA GLN A 786 -39.23 7.48 -0.14
C GLN A 786 -40.41 6.51 0.03
N GLN A 787 -40.16 5.18 0.05
CA GLN A 787 -41.19 4.17 0.28
C GLN A 787 -41.41 3.98 1.79
N GLU A 788 -42.63 4.23 2.26
CA GLU A 788 -43.01 3.90 3.64
C GLU A 788 -43.05 2.37 3.81
N ARG A 789 -42.31 1.86 4.81
CA ARG A 789 -42.29 0.46 5.23
C ARG A 789 -42.46 0.37 6.75
N PRO A 790 -43.15 -0.64 7.28
CA PRO A 790 -43.21 -0.88 8.72
C PRO A 790 -41.81 -0.96 9.31
N GLY A 791 -41.53 -0.22 10.38
CA GLY A 791 -40.20 -0.17 11.01
C GLY A 791 -39.16 0.74 10.35
N ALA A 792 -39.53 1.54 9.33
CA ALA A 792 -38.67 2.57 8.75
C ALA A 792 -39.20 3.99 9.02
N MET A 793 -38.29 4.96 9.11
CA MET A 793 -38.65 6.38 9.24
C MET A 793 -39.42 6.88 8.01
N SER A 794 -40.42 7.74 8.22
CA SER A 794 -41.20 8.38 7.17
C SER A 794 -40.73 9.81 6.94
N VAL A 795 -40.14 10.05 5.77
CA VAL A 795 -39.76 11.39 5.30
C VAL A 795 -40.95 12.36 5.34
N ARG A 796 -42.15 11.87 5.02
CA ARG A 796 -43.39 12.66 5.07
C ARG A 796 -43.69 13.14 6.49
N ARG A 797 -43.61 12.25 7.49
CA ARG A 797 -43.85 12.62 8.89
C ARG A 797 -42.78 13.58 9.42
N LEU A 798 -41.53 13.37 9.05
CA LEU A 798 -40.42 14.26 9.44
C LEU A 798 -40.58 15.65 8.84
N ARG A 799 -40.88 15.76 7.54
CA ARG A 799 -41.17 17.05 6.88
C ARG A 799 -42.35 17.77 7.55
N GLU A 800 -43.41 17.03 7.86
CA GLU A 800 -44.60 17.57 8.55
C GLU A 800 -44.26 18.08 9.97
N ALA A 801 -43.43 17.35 10.71
CA ALA A 801 -42.95 17.78 12.04
C ALA A 801 -41.98 18.98 12.00
N LEU A 802 -41.22 19.12 10.91
CA LEU A 802 -40.23 20.20 10.69
C LEU A 802 -40.82 21.43 9.99
N GLY A 803 -42.08 21.37 9.53
CA GLY A 803 -42.73 22.46 8.81
C GLY A 803 -42.07 22.77 7.47
N LEU A 804 -41.71 21.72 6.72
CA LEU A 804 -41.05 21.77 5.41
C LEU A 804 -41.97 21.36 4.25
#